data_AF-A0A355U1N8-F1
#
_entry.id   AF-A0A355U1N8-F1
#
_cell.length_a   1.000
_cell.length_b   1.000
_cell.length_c   1.000
_cell.angle_alpha   90.00
_cell.angle_beta   90.00
_cell.angle_gamma   90.00
#
_symmetry.space_group_name_H-M   'P 1'
#
loop_
_entity.id
_entity.type
_entity.pdbx_description
1 polymer ?
#
loop_
_entity_poly.entity_id
_entity_poly.type
_entity_poly.pdbx_seq_one_letter_code
_entity_poly.pdbx_strand_id
1 'polypeptide(L)'
;MKKSSKLLLVLSLLGLGSGILASCGTNANNAIVPAKVNEGAETNLSYSIINASSEAAYLDGLPEKGVAHQSYSFRVSLKPGYHFNDKITITSGETNVSYTFKDAYYTFEMPEADVAIAVDVGKTDFTIKSTSYFVSNVYLDQEGENDVIARSALPGTALKFEAHPDEDFEFTAITMNGKTLEEGDDGFYHFNMPTRPVIISSDKIAVKYDVTMTSELALSTATIYTNTETKAPITQAVKGEKVYLAFTPKEEDASVKYEITVKTLVDEGEYSQKLTVNKEENVENTYSFEMVSKNIEITVKEIDLSLYNKSVLVNKEWRGVNLSREDMYGTISYSAVSYPLVSFEEDGSGSMQNTSYNEYDTTWEPISTHEARVTANIYSKTRVAEAVATEHILAMQFISYSTPSWKDANFYIADDTYVLHYYTFNSNDNDRLVWIEDANHNIVENIFVHDNAYKTNLTIKKEDGSLALGTDITKSSHFIIYDGENKLIEIANGKVVVENTISVEPAQYVNYELKNAAGNIISSSINGVTVTIHVSLAENAPDNLGIKRPLVKDSSGSSVSVTKVDDETYTFVMPEKAVTITILTMDFNTYKDYAALGSYISYNFYYNYNGKEDADFSSNSKPTIVKWDFNSAGEATMGSQTYTITSLENTPEGDMVISDADETESTTIKYSNGLMVTPFSFGYEYWSDVYIGIRLPEGKTEADVKVQTHYVKSAGTESIWAASFLVSDEVFGSIFCYKKEVFMGVTFTYEEGSTRIGKDSSYHVVKDGKTLFDVIKGVTTDKRETK
;
A
#
# COMPACT_ATOMS: atom_id res chain seq x y z
N MET A 1 24.93 -48.17 -23.90
CA MET A 1 25.21 -49.63 -23.78
C MET A 1 24.17 -50.29 -22.88
N LYS A 2 23.14 -50.92 -23.46
CA LYS A 2 22.47 -52.17 -23.03
C LYS A 2 21.30 -52.43 -24.01
N LYS A 3 21.30 -53.64 -24.59
CA LYS A 3 20.28 -54.28 -25.46
C LYS A 3 18.97 -54.43 -24.65
N SER A 4 17.75 -54.56 -25.17
CA SER A 4 17.15 -55.13 -26.39
C SER A 4 15.77 -54.44 -26.57
N SER A 5 15.09 -54.41 -27.73
CA SER A 5 14.41 -55.55 -28.37
C SER A 5 13.85 -55.10 -29.72
N LYS A 6 13.96 -55.98 -30.72
CA LYS A 6 13.45 -55.82 -32.09
C LYS A 6 11.93 -55.98 -32.15
N LEU A 7 11.25 -55.18 -32.96
CA LEU A 7 10.15 -55.67 -33.77
C LEU A 7 10.05 -54.89 -35.10
N LEU A 8 9.77 -55.67 -36.14
CA LEU A 8 9.80 -55.40 -37.56
C LEU A 8 8.85 -54.27 -38.00
N LEU A 9 9.37 -53.31 -38.78
CA LEU A 9 8.58 -52.50 -39.69
C LEU A 9 9.03 -52.87 -41.11
N VAL A 10 8.12 -53.45 -41.90
CA VAL A 10 8.28 -53.60 -43.34
C VAL A 10 7.23 -52.69 -43.97
N LEU A 11 7.67 -51.55 -44.49
CA LEU A 11 6.89 -50.78 -45.44
C LEU A 11 7.74 -50.57 -46.69
N SER A 12 7.24 -51.16 -47.77
CA SER A 12 7.60 -50.94 -49.16
C SER A 12 7.29 -49.50 -49.60
N LEU A 13 8.17 -48.88 -50.39
CA LEU A 13 7.76 -47.89 -51.38
C LEU A 13 8.76 -47.83 -52.56
N LEU A 14 8.17 -47.68 -53.75
CA LEU A 14 8.73 -47.24 -55.04
C LEU A 14 9.67 -48.26 -55.72
N GLY A 15 9.38 -48.80 -56.91
CA GLY A 15 8.68 -48.22 -58.05
C GLY A 15 9.70 -47.57 -58.98
N LEU A 16 9.84 -48.11 -60.19
CA LEU A 16 10.29 -47.51 -61.47
C LEU A 16 10.52 -48.70 -62.43
N GLY A 17 9.67 -48.91 -63.43
CA GLY A 17 9.84 -48.35 -64.78
C GLY A 17 10.75 -49.30 -65.57
N SER A 18 10.38 -49.93 -66.68
CA SER A 18 9.84 -49.44 -67.94
C SER A 18 9.70 -50.72 -68.81
N GLY A 19 8.60 -50.96 -69.53
CA GLY A 19 8.38 -50.43 -70.88
C GLY A 19 9.31 -51.09 -71.91
N ILE A 20 8.77 -51.97 -72.77
CA ILE A 20 9.09 -52.05 -74.21
C ILE A 20 7.99 -52.89 -74.90
N LEU A 21 7.43 -52.27 -75.94
CA LEU A 21 6.58 -52.80 -76.99
C LEU A 21 7.37 -53.67 -77.98
N ALA A 22 6.77 -54.74 -78.49
CA ALA A 22 6.91 -55.25 -79.87
C ALA A 22 5.83 -56.35 -80.06
N SER A 23 4.74 -56.16 -80.81
CA SER A 23 4.61 -55.94 -82.27
C SER A 23 4.87 -57.20 -83.11
N CYS A 24 3.77 -57.64 -83.76
CA CYS A 24 3.62 -58.29 -85.06
C CYS A 24 4.43 -59.56 -85.40
N GLY A 25 3.69 -60.68 -85.48
CA GLY A 25 3.27 -61.25 -86.77
C GLY A 25 4.28 -62.07 -87.57
N THR A 26 3.91 -63.31 -87.89
CA THR A 26 3.89 -63.95 -89.23
C THR A 26 3.54 -65.43 -89.02
N ASN A 27 2.38 -65.89 -89.52
CA ASN A 27 2.23 -66.53 -90.83
C ASN A 27 3.25 -67.63 -91.11
N ALA A 28 2.79 -68.88 -91.08
CA ALA A 28 3.29 -69.93 -91.97
C ALA A 28 2.14 -70.90 -92.32
N ASN A 29 1.46 -70.57 -93.41
CA ASN A 29 0.81 -71.49 -94.34
C ASN A 29 1.59 -72.81 -94.53
N ASN A 30 0.86 -73.92 -94.58
CA ASN A 30 0.98 -75.02 -95.57
C ASN A 30 -0.02 -76.11 -95.20
N ALA A 31 -0.73 -76.79 -96.08
CA ALA A 31 -1.07 -76.64 -97.49
C ALA A 31 -2.20 -77.65 -97.71
N ILE A 32 -3.19 -77.29 -98.52
CA ILE A 32 -4.22 -78.21 -99.00
C ILE A 32 -3.60 -79.11 -100.08
N VAL A 33 -3.86 -80.42 -100.04
CA VAL A 33 -4.04 -81.25 -101.26
C VAL A 33 -5.21 -82.21 -101.01
N PRO A 34 -6.12 -82.41 -102.00
CA PRO A 34 -7.46 -82.90 -101.77
C PRO A 34 -7.71 -84.36 -102.21
N ALA A 35 -8.93 -84.80 -101.90
CA ALA A 35 -9.75 -85.81 -102.57
C ALA A 35 -9.40 -87.30 -102.37
N LYS A 36 -10.35 -88.01 -101.75
CA LYS A 36 -11.14 -88.99 -102.50
C LYS A 36 -12.60 -88.97 -102.04
N VAL A 37 -13.43 -88.46 -102.94
CA VAL A 37 -14.87 -88.72 -103.00
C VAL A 37 -15.05 -90.22 -103.18
N ASN A 38 -15.90 -90.82 -102.35
CA ASN A 38 -16.74 -91.93 -102.77
C ASN A 38 -18.17 -91.49 -102.51
N GLU A 39 -18.93 -91.43 -103.60
CA GLU A 39 -20.34 -91.08 -103.66
C GLU A 39 -21.17 -92.08 -102.84
N GLY A 40 -22.04 -91.53 -102.01
CA GLY A 40 -23.15 -92.21 -101.34
C GLY A 40 -24.06 -91.12 -100.82
N ALA A 41 -25.16 -90.88 -101.53
CA ALA A 41 -26.09 -89.80 -101.30
C ALA A 41 -26.80 -89.92 -99.94
N GLU A 42 -26.79 -88.85 -99.15
CA GLU A 42 -27.88 -88.43 -98.25
C GLU A 42 -27.68 -86.94 -97.91
N THR A 43 -28.72 -86.13 -98.10
CA THR A 43 -28.70 -84.69 -97.76
C THR A 43 -28.71 -84.52 -96.24
N ASN A 44 -27.54 -84.38 -95.62
CA ASN A 44 -27.44 -84.12 -94.19
C ASN A 44 -27.89 -82.68 -93.87
N LEU A 45 -29.04 -82.55 -93.22
CA LEU A 45 -29.57 -81.28 -92.72
C LEU A 45 -28.73 -80.79 -91.53
N SER A 46 -28.40 -79.50 -91.50
CA SER A 46 -27.67 -78.84 -90.41
C SER A 46 -28.58 -77.92 -89.61
N TYR A 47 -28.45 -77.92 -88.29
CA TYR A 47 -29.33 -77.25 -87.33
C TYR A 47 -28.53 -76.38 -86.35
N SER A 48 -29.14 -75.34 -85.80
CA SER A 48 -28.49 -74.35 -84.93
C SER A 48 -28.21 -74.90 -83.53
N ILE A 49 -27.10 -74.51 -82.93
CA ILE A 49 -26.78 -74.75 -81.51
C ILE A 49 -26.78 -73.40 -80.80
N ILE A 50 -27.73 -73.20 -79.88
CA ILE A 50 -27.94 -71.91 -79.20
C ILE A 50 -27.51 -72.04 -77.73
N ASN A 51 -26.61 -71.14 -77.28
CA ASN A 51 -26.32 -70.98 -75.86
C ASN A 51 -27.40 -70.11 -75.20
N ALA A 52 -28.41 -70.73 -74.61
CA ALA A 52 -29.49 -70.03 -73.91
C ALA A 52 -29.04 -69.40 -72.58
N SER A 53 -27.82 -69.70 -72.11
CA SER A 53 -27.23 -69.14 -70.89
C SER A 53 -26.06 -68.19 -71.18
N SER A 54 -26.01 -67.57 -72.36
CA SER A 54 -24.90 -66.70 -72.78
C SER A 54 -24.64 -65.51 -71.84
N GLU A 55 -25.63 -65.11 -71.04
CA GLU A 55 -25.49 -64.06 -70.02
C GLU A 55 -24.66 -64.51 -68.81
N ALA A 56 -24.61 -65.81 -68.52
CA ALA A 56 -24.01 -66.36 -67.30
C ALA A 56 -22.88 -67.38 -67.55
N ALA A 57 -22.86 -68.01 -68.72
CA ALA A 57 -21.92 -69.08 -69.04
C ALA A 57 -21.44 -69.02 -70.50
N TYR A 58 -20.18 -69.37 -70.70
CA TYR A 58 -19.58 -69.67 -71.99
C TYR A 58 -19.60 -71.18 -72.22
N LEU A 59 -20.02 -71.59 -73.42
CA LEU A 59 -19.99 -72.99 -73.87
C LEU A 59 -18.81 -73.14 -74.84
N ASP A 60 -17.71 -73.71 -74.36
CA ASP A 60 -16.46 -73.84 -75.12
C ASP A 60 -16.42 -75.18 -75.88
N GLY A 61 -16.02 -75.15 -77.15
CA GLY A 61 -15.93 -76.34 -78.01
C GLY A 61 -17.14 -76.64 -78.90
N LEU A 62 -18.18 -75.79 -78.92
CA LEU A 62 -19.35 -75.95 -79.82
C LEU A 62 -19.25 -75.05 -81.07
N PRO A 63 -19.63 -75.56 -82.26
CA PRO A 63 -19.91 -74.72 -83.43
C PRO A 63 -21.30 -74.05 -83.30
N GLU A 64 -21.56 -73.03 -84.11
CA GLU A 64 -22.89 -72.37 -84.19
C GLU A 64 -23.98 -73.27 -84.80
N LYS A 65 -23.58 -74.29 -85.59
CA LYS A 65 -24.46 -75.28 -86.23
C LYS A 65 -23.87 -76.68 -86.17
N GLY A 66 -24.74 -77.68 -85.96
CA GLY A 66 -24.40 -79.09 -85.97
C GLY A 66 -25.12 -79.87 -87.08
N VAL A 67 -24.55 -80.99 -87.51
CA VAL A 67 -25.15 -81.93 -88.46
C VAL A 67 -25.88 -83.02 -87.68
N ALA A 68 -27.10 -83.40 -88.11
CA ALA A 68 -27.87 -84.44 -87.45
C ALA A 68 -27.08 -85.76 -87.29
N HIS A 69 -27.31 -86.46 -86.18
CA HIS A 69 -26.68 -87.73 -85.77
C HIS A 69 -25.16 -87.65 -85.51
N GLN A 70 -24.57 -86.45 -85.51
CA GLN A 70 -23.18 -86.25 -85.07
C GLN A 70 -23.09 -85.88 -83.58
N SER A 71 -22.05 -86.36 -82.91
CA SER A 71 -21.78 -86.02 -81.51
C SER A 71 -20.98 -84.72 -81.38
N TYR A 72 -21.41 -83.85 -80.47
CA TYR A 72 -20.74 -82.60 -80.11
C TYR A 72 -20.41 -82.58 -78.63
N SER A 73 -19.19 -82.15 -78.30
CA SER A 73 -18.67 -82.09 -76.92
C SER A 73 -18.31 -80.66 -76.54
N PHE A 74 -18.65 -80.25 -75.32
CA PHE A 74 -18.38 -78.89 -74.84
C PHE A 74 -18.07 -78.80 -73.35
N ARG A 75 -17.45 -77.68 -72.96
CA ARG A 75 -17.20 -77.31 -71.55
C ARG A 75 -18.01 -76.10 -71.16
N VAL A 76 -18.40 -76.03 -69.90
CA VAL A 76 -19.03 -74.86 -69.31
C VAL A 76 -17.98 -74.06 -68.55
N SER A 77 -17.85 -72.77 -68.87
CA SER A 77 -17.11 -71.80 -68.07
C SER A 77 -18.06 -70.69 -67.62
N LEU A 78 -18.17 -70.47 -66.31
CA LEU A 78 -19.06 -69.45 -65.78
C LEU A 78 -18.44 -68.06 -65.84
N LYS A 79 -19.28 -67.05 -66.11
CA LYS A 79 -18.91 -65.65 -65.94
C LYS A 79 -18.77 -65.31 -64.45
N PRO A 80 -17.91 -64.34 -64.07
CA PRO A 80 -17.77 -63.91 -62.68
C PRO A 80 -19.12 -63.52 -62.04
N GLY A 81 -19.36 -63.95 -60.80
CA GLY A 81 -20.62 -63.70 -60.08
C GLY A 81 -21.69 -64.79 -60.22
N TYR A 82 -21.40 -65.84 -60.99
CA TYR A 82 -22.27 -67.01 -61.14
C TYR A 82 -21.58 -68.28 -60.61
N HIS A 83 -22.37 -69.18 -60.01
CA HIS A 83 -21.94 -70.53 -59.64
C HIS A 83 -22.80 -71.57 -60.35
N PHE A 84 -22.26 -72.76 -60.56
CA PHE A 84 -22.91 -73.80 -61.35
C PHE A 84 -23.80 -74.63 -60.42
N ASN A 85 -25.07 -74.83 -60.77
CA ASN A 85 -26.00 -75.64 -59.98
C ASN A 85 -25.98 -77.13 -60.41
N ASP A 86 -24.89 -77.57 -61.04
CA ASP A 86 -24.67 -78.95 -61.50
C ASP A 86 -25.73 -79.52 -62.46
N LYS A 87 -26.44 -78.64 -63.19
CA LYS A 87 -27.47 -79.06 -64.15
C LYS A 87 -27.32 -78.35 -65.48
N ILE A 88 -27.31 -79.15 -66.55
CA ILE A 88 -27.44 -78.68 -67.93
C ILE A 88 -28.70 -79.28 -68.52
N THR A 89 -29.42 -78.46 -69.27
CA THR A 89 -30.57 -78.89 -70.06
C THR A 89 -30.25 -78.62 -71.52
N ILE A 90 -30.33 -79.66 -72.36
CA ILE A 90 -30.24 -79.53 -73.81
C ILE A 90 -31.62 -79.87 -74.34
N THR A 91 -32.24 -78.96 -75.07
CA THR A 91 -33.58 -79.17 -75.64
C THR A 91 -33.56 -79.01 -77.14
N SER A 92 -34.43 -79.76 -77.80
CA SER A 92 -34.80 -79.61 -79.21
C SER A 92 -36.30 -79.36 -79.24
N GLY A 93 -36.70 -78.10 -79.42
CA GLY A 93 -38.08 -77.66 -79.15
C GLY A 93 -38.48 -77.94 -77.69
N GLU A 94 -39.57 -78.66 -77.47
CA GLU A 94 -40.06 -79.05 -76.13
C GLU A 94 -39.46 -80.36 -75.61
N THR A 95 -38.60 -81.03 -76.38
CA THR A 95 -38.05 -82.34 -76.02
C THR A 95 -36.64 -82.22 -75.45
N ASN A 96 -36.34 -82.99 -74.41
CA ASN A 96 -34.99 -83.05 -73.84
C ASN A 96 -34.09 -83.95 -74.70
N VAL A 97 -32.91 -83.45 -75.03
CA VAL A 97 -31.83 -84.19 -75.69
C VAL A 97 -30.96 -84.80 -74.60
N SER A 98 -30.75 -86.12 -74.67
CA SER A 98 -29.89 -86.82 -73.72
C SER A 98 -28.42 -86.49 -73.96
N TYR A 99 -27.64 -86.37 -72.90
CA TYR A 99 -26.20 -86.15 -72.97
C TYR A 99 -25.47 -87.02 -71.95
N THR A 100 -24.17 -87.16 -72.15
CA THR A 100 -23.25 -87.80 -71.20
C THR A 100 -22.25 -86.77 -70.71
N PHE A 101 -21.81 -86.90 -69.45
CA PHE A 101 -20.74 -86.09 -68.89
C PHE A 101 -19.55 -86.97 -68.54
N LYS A 102 -18.40 -86.73 -69.16
CA LYS A 102 -17.16 -87.47 -68.92
C LYS A 102 -15.96 -86.56 -69.19
N ASP A 103 -14.92 -86.68 -68.36
CA ASP A 103 -13.65 -85.95 -68.52
C ASP A 103 -13.82 -84.42 -68.68
N ALA A 104 -14.77 -83.85 -67.93
CA ALA A 104 -15.17 -82.45 -67.95
C ALA A 104 -15.84 -81.95 -69.26
N TYR A 105 -16.30 -82.85 -70.13
CA TYR A 105 -17.07 -82.53 -71.33
C TYR A 105 -18.49 -83.06 -71.25
N TYR A 106 -19.45 -82.21 -71.65
CA TYR A 106 -20.82 -82.60 -71.94
C TYR A 106 -20.92 -82.98 -73.41
N THR A 107 -21.36 -84.20 -73.69
CA THR A 107 -21.46 -84.73 -75.06
C THR A 107 -22.88 -85.16 -75.36
N PHE A 108 -23.45 -84.61 -76.44
CA PHE A 108 -24.77 -84.96 -76.93
C PHE A 108 -24.69 -85.30 -78.42
N GLU A 109 -25.67 -86.06 -78.90
CA GLU A 109 -25.85 -86.32 -80.32
C GLU A 109 -26.88 -85.34 -80.89
N MET A 110 -26.55 -84.69 -82.01
CA MET A 110 -27.38 -83.65 -82.61
C MET A 110 -28.67 -84.26 -83.17
N PRO A 111 -29.86 -83.86 -82.69
CA PRO A 111 -31.12 -84.28 -83.30
C PRO A 111 -31.33 -83.62 -84.67
N GLU A 112 -32.35 -84.05 -85.40
CA GLU A 112 -32.79 -83.42 -86.66
C GLU A 112 -33.56 -82.10 -86.41
N ALA A 113 -33.07 -81.26 -85.50
CA ALA A 113 -33.66 -79.98 -85.11
C ALA A 113 -32.65 -79.09 -84.36
N ASP A 114 -32.95 -77.78 -84.28
CA ASP A 114 -32.15 -76.81 -83.53
C ASP A 114 -32.14 -77.16 -82.04
N VAL A 115 -30.98 -77.02 -81.41
CA VAL A 115 -30.81 -77.29 -79.97
C VAL A 115 -30.53 -76.01 -79.19
N ALA A 116 -31.15 -75.89 -78.03
CA ALA A 116 -30.84 -74.87 -77.04
C ALA A 116 -30.19 -75.52 -75.82
N ILE A 117 -29.05 -74.99 -75.40
CA ILE A 117 -28.32 -75.45 -74.22
C ILE A 117 -28.47 -74.38 -73.13
N ALA A 118 -29.12 -74.76 -72.03
CA ALA A 118 -29.25 -73.96 -70.84
C ALA A 118 -28.41 -74.57 -69.71
N VAL A 119 -27.53 -73.76 -69.15
CA VAL A 119 -26.76 -74.04 -67.93
C VAL A 119 -27.54 -73.48 -66.75
N ASP A 120 -27.86 -74.33 -65.79
CA ASP A 120 -28.47 -73.92 -64.51
C ASP A 120 -27.39 -73.30 -63.62
N VAL A 121 -27.58 -72.04 -63.25
CA VAL A 121 -26.62 -71.23 -62.53
C VAL A 121 -27.31 -70.45 -61.43
N GLY A 122 -26.67 -70.37 -60.27
CA GLY A 122 -27.02 -69.43 -59.21
C GLY A 122 -26.12 -68.19 -59.28
N LYS A 123 -26.52 -67.11 -58.60
CA LYS A 123 -25.68 -65.92 -58.43
C LYS A 123 -24.99 -65.94 -57.07
N THR A 124 -23.79 -65.37 -57.00
CA THR A 124 -23.01 -65.27 -55.76
C THR A 124 -22.77 -63.82 -55.42
N ASP A 125 -23.11 -63.43 -54.20
CA ASP A 125 -22.81 -62.11 -53.67
C ASP A 125 -21.31 -61.92 -53.44
N PHE A 126 -20.83 -60.70 -53.66
CA PHE A 126 -19.51 -60.28 -53.22
C PHE A 126 -19.62 -59.47 -51.92
N THR A 127 -18.63 -59.60 -51.04
CA THR A 127 -18.63 -58.92 -49.74
C THR A 127 -18.24 -57.44 -49.86
N ILE A 128 -18.84 -56.61 -49.02
CA ILE A 128 -18.52 -55.21 -48.84
C ILE A 128 -17.88 -55.04 -47.46
N LYS A 129 -16.68 -54.48 -47.40
CA LYS A 129 -15.96 -54.20 -46.15
C LYS A 129 -15.60 -52.72 -46.09
N SER A 130 -15.99 -52.03 -45.02
CA SER A 130 -15.43 -50.72 -44.68
C SER A 130 -14.26 -50.90 -43.72
N THR A 131 -13.16 -50.21 -44.00
CA THR A 131 -12.02 -50.00 -43.10
C THR A 131 -11.88 -48.54 -42.70
N SER A 132 -12.73 -47.66 -43.23
CA SER A 132 -12.79 -46.25 -42.88
C SER A 132 -13.47 -46.09 -41.52
N TYR A 133 -12.93 -45.21 -40.66
CA TYR A 133 -13.57 -44.79 -39.41
C TYR A 133 -14.86 -43.99 -39.66
N PHE A 134 -14.96 -43.33 -40.82
CA PHE A 134 -15.99 -42.34 -41.13
C PHE A 134 -17.20 -42.95 -41.86
N VAL A 135 -17.10 -44.20 -42.30
CA VAL A 135 -18.17 -44.91 -43.01
C VAL A 135 -18.70 -46.04 -42.15
N SER A 136 -19.87 -45.80 -41.55
CA SER A 136 -20.51 -46.75 -40.62
C SER A 136 -21.18 -47.92 -41.36
N ASN A 137 -21.96 -47.62 -42.39
CA ASN A 137 -22.77 -48.60 -43.13
C ASN A 137 -22.78 -48.29 -44.61
N VAL A 138 -23.01 -49.32 -45.43
CA VAL A 138 -23.33 -49.20 -46.86
C VAL A 138 -24.77 -49.67 -47.06
N TYR A 139 -25.54 -48.92 -47.83
CA TYR A 139 -26.96 -49.13 -48.05
C TYR A 139 -27.25 -49.45 -49.50
N LEU A 140 -28.37 -50.12 -49.77
CA LEU A 140 -28.92 -50.25 -51.13
C LEU A 140 -29.36 -48.88 -51.65
N ASP A 141 -29.07 -48.62 -52.92
CA ASP A 141 -29.45 -47.39 -53.60
C ASP A 141 -30.70 -47.63 -54.44
N GLN A 142 -31.88 -47.58 -53.79
CA GLN A 142 -33.19 -47.82 -54.41
C GLN A 142 -34.19 -46.72 -54.04
N GLU A 143 -35.02 -46.30 -55.00
CA GLU A 143 -36.09 -45.33 -54.75
C GLU A 143 -37.21 -45.93 -53.88
N GLY A 144 -37.51 -45.29 -52.75
CA GLY A 144 -38.72 -45.55 -51.95
C GLY A 144 -38.62 -46.65 -50.88
N GLU A 145 -37.44 -47.21 -50.63
CA GLU A 145 -37.21 -48.16 -49.53
C GLU A 145 -36.41 -47.56 -48.36
N ASN A 146 -36.57 -48.15 -47.16
CA ASN A 146 -35.78 -47.84 -45.97
C ASN A 146 -34.29 -48.17 -46.21
N ASP A 147 -33.38 -47.51 -45.50
CA ASP A 147 -31.93 -47.77 -45.55
C ASP A 147 -31.58 -49.22 -45.18
N VAL A 148 -31.57 -50.12 -46.17
CA VAL A 148 -31.20 -51.53 -45.98
C VAL A 148 -29.69 -51.66 -46.03
N ILE A 149 -29.09 -52.02 -44.89
CA ILE A 149 -27.64 -52.23 -44.78
C ILE A 149 -27.20 -53.45 -45.60
N ALA A 150 -26.33 -53.22 -46.58
CA ALA A 150 -25.73 -54.23 -47.43
C ALA A 150 -24.32 -54.61 -46.95
N ARG A 151 -24.14 -55.87 -46.52
CA ARG A 151 -22.82 -56.44 -46.19
C ARG A 151 -22.23 -57.25 -47.35
N SER A 152 -23.06 -57.61 -48.30
CA SER A 152 -22.71 -58.24 -49.57
C SER A 152 -23.77 -57.87 -50.60
N ALA A 153 -23.43 -57.92 -51.89
CA ALA A 153 -24.36 -57.65 -52.97
C ALA A 153 -23.97 -58.38 -54.25
N LEU A 154 -24.94 -58.57 -55.14
CA LEU A 154 -24.72 -59.10 -56.48
C LEU A 154 -23.99 -58.07 -57.36
N PRO A 155 -23.18 -58.51 -58.35
CA PRO A 155 -22.61 -57.60 -59.33
C PRO A 155 -23.68 -56.74 -60.02
N GLY A 156 -23.41 -55.45 -60.13
CA GLY A 156 -24.31 -54.46 -60.73
C GLY A 156 -25.36 -53.88 -59.78
N THR A 157 -25.49 -54.35 -58.54
CA THR A 157 -26.36 -53.72 -57.53
C THR A 157 -25.86 -52.32 -57.19
N ALA A 158 -26.75 -51.33 -57.28
CA ALA A 158 -26.47 -49.95 -56.89
C ALA A 158 -26.46 -49.83 -55.35
N LEU A 159 -25.41 -49.19 -54.83
CA LEU A 159 -25.12 -49.05 -53.41
C LEU A 159 -24.70 -47.61 -53.11
N LYS A 160 -25.00 -47.14 -51.91
CA LYS A 160 -24.62 -45.82 -51.42
C LYS A 160 -24.16 -45.84 -49.97
N PHE A 161 -23.37 -44.86 -49.56
CA PHE A 161 -23.02 -44.64 -48.15
C PHE A 161 -22.69 -43.18 -47.90
N GLU A 162 -22.82 -42.75 -46.65
CA GLU A 162 -22.41 -41.42 -46.20
C GLU A 162 -21.10 -41.54 -45.40
N ALA A 163 -20.26 -40.51 -45.50
CA ALA A 163 -19.06 -40.38 -44.68
C ALA A 163 -19.24 -39.23 -43.70
N HIS A 164 -19.22 -39.53 -42.40
CA HIS A 164 -19.43 -38.51 -41.36
C HIS A 164 -18.08 -38.17 -40.70
N PRO A 165 -17.50 -36.98 -40.94
CA PRO A 165 -16.36 -36.51 -40.16
C PRO A 165 -16.76 -36.33 -38.68
N ASP A 166 -15.75 -36.37 -37.81
CA ASP A 166 -15.90 -36.15 -36.37
C ASP A 166 -15.39 -34.72 -36.03
N GLU A 167 -15.78 -34.16 -34.89
CA GLU A 167 -15.40 -32.81 -34.45
C GLU A 167 -13.88 -32.61 -34.44
N ASP A 168 -13.13 -33.66 -34.09
CA ASP A 168 -11.67 -33.64 -33.94
C ASP A 168 -10.91 -34.28 -35.12
N PHE A 169 -11.62 -34.90 -36.06
CA PHE A 169 -11.00 -35.69 -37.12
C PHE A 169 -11.72 -35.59 -38.45
N GLU A 170 -10.94 -35.26 -39.47
CA GLU A 170 -11.33 -35.28 -40.87
C GLU A 170 -10.73 -36.51 -41.58
N PHE A 171 -11.06 -36.68 -42.85
CA PHE A 171 -10.44 -37.66 -43.72
C PHE A 171 -9.91 -37.03 -45.00
N THR A 172 -9.01 -37.75 -45.67
CA THR A 172 -8.50 -37.39 -47.00
C THR A 172 -9.60 -37.56 -48.08
N ALA A 173 -9.43 -38.51 -49.01
CA ALA A 173 -10.47 -38.95 -49.92
C ALA A 173 -10.99 -40.33 -49.52
N ILE A 174 -12.26 -40.60 -49.77
CA ILE A 174 -12.80 -41.96 -49.69
C ILE A 174 -12.37 -42.73 -50.93
N THR A 175 -11.91 -43.98 -50.75
CA THR A 175 -11.47 -44.85 -51.84
C THR A 175 -12.21 -46.18 -51.81
N MET A 176 -12.53 -46.72 -52.99
CA MET A 176 -13.03 -48.06 -53.21
C MET A 176 -11.96 -48.90 -53.93
N ASN A 177 -11.47 -49.95 -53.27
CA ASN A 177 -10.40 -50.82 -53.81
C ASN A 177 -9.19 -50.02 -54.34
N GLY A 178 -8.83 -48.94 -53.64
CA GLY A 178 -7.73 -48.04 -53.99
C GLY A 178 -8.05 -46.97 -55.04
N LYS A 179 -9.28 -46.88 -55.54
CA LYS A 179 -9.73 -45.82 -56.45
C LYS A 179 -10.57 -44.78 -55.70
N THR A 180 -10.24 -43.50 -55.82
CA THR A 180 -11.03 -42.40 -55.25
C THR A 180 -12.48 -42.41 -55.72
N LEU A 181 -13.39 -42.18 -54.79
CA LEU A 181 -14.81 -41.92 -55.04
C LEU A 181 -15.09 -40.43 -54.84
N GLU A 182 -16.04 -39.92 -55.62
CA GLU A 182 -16.55 -38.56 -55.48
C GLU A 182 -17.92 -38.64 -54.79
N GLU A 183 -18.23 -37.62 -53.99
CA GLU A 183 -19.53 -37.45 -53.35
C GLU A 183 -20.55 -36.98 -54.38
N GLY A 184 -21.77 -37.52 -54.31
CA GLY A 184 -22.91 -37.08 -55.11
C GLY A 184 -23.48 -35.76 -54.58
N ASP A 185 -24.26 -35.08 -55.42
CA ASP A 185 -24.96 -33.84 -55.06
C ASP A 185 -26.01 -34.03 -53.94
N ASP A 186 -26.34 -35.28 -53.60
CA ASP A 186 -27.28 -35.68 -52.55
C ASP A 186 -26.59 -35.99 -51.20
N GLY A 187 -25.26 -35.82 -51.10
CA GLY A 187 -24.47 -36.08 -49.90
C GLY A 187 -24.07 -37.55 -49.70
N PHE A 188 -24.29 -38.42 -50.70
CA PHE A 188 -23.91 -39.82 -50.63
C PHE A 188 -22.81 -40.17 -51.65
N TYR A 189 -21.99 -41.16 -51.30
CA TYR A 189 -21.06 -41.80 -52.22
C TYR A 189 -21.72 -43.01 -52.88
N HIS A 190 -21.90 -42.97 -54.20
CA HIS A 190 -22.57 -44.02 -54.95
C HIS A 190 -21.58 -44.94 -55.67
N PHE A 191 -21.88 -46.24 -55.69
CA PHE A 191 -21.15 -47.19 -56.53
C PHE A 191 -22.03 -48.39 -56.93
N ASN A 192 -21.72 -48.98 -58.07
CA ASN A 192 -22.28 -50.28 -58.45
C ASN A 192 -21.34 -51.39 -58.01
N MET A 193 -21.91 -52.46 -57.43
CA MET A 193 -21.14 -53.59 -56.95
C MET A 193 -20.33 -54.22 -58.11
N PRO A 194 -18.99 -54.26 -58.03
CA PRO A 194 -18.17 -54.88 -59.06
C PRO A 194 -18.22 -56.41 -58.98
N THR A 195 -17.65 -57.10 -59.97
CA THR A 195 -17.52 -58.57 -60.01
C THR A 195 -16.42 -59.11 -59.08
N ARG A 196 -16.19 -58.45 -57.94
CA ARG A 196 -15.20 -58.79 -56.91
C ARG A 196 -15.56 -58.10 -55.59
N PRO A 197 -14.99 -58.53 -54.45
CA PRO A 197 -15.19 -57.86 -53.17
C PRO A 197 -14.80 -56.37 -53.19
N VAL A 198 -15.47 -55.58 -52.35
CA VAL A 198 -15.25 -54.14 -52.20
C VAL A 198 -14.66 -53.84 -50.83
N ILE A 199 -13.59 -53.03 -50.82
CA ILE A 199 -13.01 -52.42 -49.64
C ILE A 199 -13.16 -50.90 -49.76
N ILE A 200 -13.84 -50.29 -48.79
CA ILE A 200 -13.93 -48.83 -48.63
C ILE A 200 -12.89 -48.40 -47.58
N SER A 201 -12.09 -47.39 -47.90
CA SER A 201 -11.01 -46.90 -47.02
C SER A 201 -10.82 -45.39 -47.12
N SER A 202 -10.37 -44.77 -46.03
CA SER A 202 -9.86 -43.40 -45.99
C SER A 202 -8.85 -43.25 -44.85
N ASP A 203 -7.95 -42.27 -44.98
CA ASP A 203 -7.00 -41.93 -43.93
C ASP A 203 -7.63 -40.92 -42.96
N LYS A 204 -7.31 -41.07 -41.67
CA LYS A 204 -7.76 -40.20 -40.57
C LYS A 204 -6.77 -39.05 -40.38
N ILE A 205 -7.25 -37.82 -40.46
CA ILE A 205 -6.48 -36.58 -40.25
C ILE A 205 -7.03 -35.88 -39.01
N ALA A 206 -6.16 -35.45 -38.09
CA ALA A 206 -6.57 -34.65 -36.94
C ALA A 206 -6.85 -33.20 -37.35
N VAL A 207 -7.97 -32.66 -36.87
CA VAL A 207 -8.32 -31.24 -37.01
C VAL A 207 -7.34 -30.40 -36.19
N LYS A 208 -6.90 -29.29 -36.77
CA LYS A 208 -6.03 -28.31 -36.11
C LYS A 208 -6.85 -27.09 -35.75
N TYR A 209 -6.75 -26.65 -34.51
CA TYR A 209 -7.42 -25.46 -33.99
C TYR A 209 -6.42 -24.33 -33.79
N ASP A 210 -6.85 -23.10 -34.05
CA ASP A 210 -6.00 -21.92 -33.96
C ASP A 210 -5.63 -21.61 -32.51
N VAL A 211 -4.39 -21.17 -32.31
CA VAL A 211 -3.88 -20.66 -31.04
C VAL A 211 -3.37 -19.25 -31.27
N THR A 212 -4.10 -18.26 -30.74
CA THR A 212 -3.82 -16.86 -30.97
C THR A 212 -3.50 -16.14 -29.66
N MET A 213 -2.36 -15.46 -29.60
CA MET A 213 -2.05 -14.51 -28.53
C MET A 213 -2.44 -13.11 -28.97
N THR A 214 -3.29 -12.44 -28.20
CA THR A 214 -3.80 -11.10 -28.52
C THR A 214 -3.06 -9.97 -27.80
N SER A 215 -2.27 -10.30 -26.77
CA SER A 215 -1.44 -9.34 -26.06
C SER A 215 -0.23 -8.88 -26.88
N GLU A 216 0.00 -7.57 -26.90
CA GLU A 216 1.28 -6.99 -27.30
C GLU A 216 2.23 -6.99 -26.10
N LEU A 217 3.40 -7.64 -26.23
CA LEU A 217 4.38 -7.76 -25.15
C LEU A 217 5.43 -6.66 -25.25
N ALA A 218 5.44 -5.77 -24.25
CA ALA A 218 6.35 -4.65 -24.17
C ALA A 218 7.75 -5.07 -23.69
N LEU A 219 7.82 -5.96 -22.69
CA LEU A 219 9.03 -6.32 -21.97
C LEU A 219 9.67 -7.63 -22.45
N SER A 220 8.89 -8.50 -23.09
CA SER A 220 9.35 -9.85 -23.47
C SER A 220 9.00 -10.19 -24.91
N THR A 221 9.58 -11.29 -25.40
CA THR A 221 9.11 -12.01 -26.58
C THR A 221 8.47 -13.32 -26.13
N ALA A 222 7.51 -13.84 -26.91
CA ALA A 222 6.87 -15.11 -26.63
C ALA A 222 7.05 -16.09 -27.79
N THR A 223 7.23 -17.36 -27.46
CA THR A 223 7.20 -18.47 -28.40
C THR A 223 6.15 -19.48 -27.95
N ILE A 224 5.21 -19.81 -28.84
CA ILE A 224 4.17 -20.82 -28.63
C ILE A 224 4.57 -22.08 -29.39
N TYR A 225 4.61 -23.23 -28.73
CA TYR A 225 5.04 -24.49 -29.36
C TYR A 225 4.43 -25.72 -28.67
N THR A 226 4.42 -26.87 -29.33
CA THR A 226 4.03 -28.17 -28.74
C THR A 226 5.22 -29.13 -28.58
N ASN A 227 6.28 -28.96 -29.38
CA ASN A 227 7.48 -29.80 -29.32
C ASN A 227 8.58 -29.15 -28.45
N THR A 228 8.91 -29.78 -27.32
CA THR A 228 9.87 -29.26 -26.35
C THR A 228 11.34 -29.37 -26.79
N GLU A 229 11.66 -30.24 -27.74
CA GLU A 229 13.03 -30.40 -28.27
C GLU A 229 13.36 -29.32 -29.31
N THR A 230 12.46 -29.08 -30.25
CA THR A 230 12.70 -28.11 -31.35
C THR A 230 12.21 -26.71 -31.03
N LYS A 231 11.20 -26.57 -30.17
CA LYS A 231 10.52 -25.31 -29.81
C LYS A 231 10.09 -24.48 -31.04
N ALA A 232 9.77 -25.17 -32.14
CA ALA A 232 9.33 -24.51 -33.37
C ALA A 232 7.99 -23.77 -33.12
N PRO A 233 7.87 -22.48 -33.49
CA PRO A 233 6.64 -21.72 -33.31
C PRO A 233 5.46 -22.36 -34.04
N ILE A 234 4.30 -22.39 -33.39
CA ILE A 234 3.03 -22.85 -33.96
C ILE A 234 1.98 -21.76 -33.89
N THR A 235 1.01 -21.83 -34.80
CA THR A 235 -0.24 -21.05 -34.75
C THR A 235 -1.47 -21.94 -34.60
N GLN A 236 -1.29 -23.27 -34.65
CA GLN A 236 -2.36 -24.25 -34.53
C GLN A 236 -1.87 -25.51 -33.82
N ALA A 237 -2.75 -26.17 -33.08
CA ALA A 237 -2.49 -27.43 -32.37
C ALA A 237 -3.69 -28.38 -32.48
N VAL A 238 -3.49 -29.68 -32.23
CA VAL A 238 -4.60 -30.66 -32.20
C VAL A 238 -5.08 -30.90 -30.78
N LYS A 239 -6.34 -31.31 -30.59
CA LYS A 239 -6.89 -31.62 -29.26
C LYS A 239 -6.01 -32.60 -28.48
N GLY A 240 -5.83 -32.33 -27.19
CA GLY A 240 -5.05 -33.14 -26.26
C GLY A 240 -3.54 -32.92 -26.35
N GLU A 241 -3.04 -32.15 -27.34
CA GLU A 241 -1.65 -31.71 -27.31
C GLU A 241 -1.42 -30.69 -26.19
N LYS A 242 -0.28 -30.83 -25.52
CA LYS A 242 0.19 -29.85 -24.55
C LYS A 242 0.85 -28.68 -25.29
N VAL A 243 0.27 -27.49 -25.17
CA VAL A 243 0.78 -26.26 -25.76
C VAL A 243 1.60 -25.50 -24.72
N TYR A 244 2.81 -25.12 -25.07
CA TYR A 244 3.75 -24.38 -24.22
C TYR A 244 3.85 -22.93 -24.65
N LEU A 245 3.96 -22.04 -23.67
CA LEU A 245 4.16 -20.61 -23.78
C LEU A 245 5.48 -20.27 -23.09
N ALA A 246 6.52 -20.00 -23.85
CA ALA A 246 7.81 -19.57 -23.29
C ALA A 246 8.02 -18.08 -23.54
N PHE A 247 8.35 -17.35 -22.49
CA PHE A 247 8.66 -15.93 -22.55
C PHE A 247 10.16 -15.70 -22.35
N THR A 248 10.72 -14.78 -23.12
CA THR A 248 12.12 -14.35 -23.01
C THR A 248 12.14 -12.84 -22.87
N PRO A 249 12.59 -12.30 -21.71
CA PRO A 249 12.76 -10.86 -21.54
C PRO A 249 13.63 -10.26 -22.66
N LYS A 250 13.31 -9.05 -23.10
CA LYS A 250 14.05 -8.36 -24.18
C LYS A 250 15.41 -7.85 -23.72
N GLU A 251 15.53 -7.52 -22.44
CA GLU A 251 16.76 -7.06 -21.79
C GLU A 251 17.31 -8.18 -20.90
N GLU A 252 18.63 -8.35 -20.86
CA GLU A 252 19.30 -9.47 -20.16
C GLU A 252 19.09 -9.45 -18.64
N ASP A 253 18.98 -8.25 -18.04
CA ASP A 253 18.78 -8.06 -16.60
C ASP A 253 17.31 -7.82 -16.19
N ALA A 254 16.37 -7.99 -17.12
CA ALA A 254 14.95 -7.75 -16.83
C ALA A 254 14.33 -8.94 -16.10
N SER A 255 13.65 -8.66 -14.99
CA SER A 255 12.81 -9.64 -14.29
C SER A 255 11.36 -9.34 -14.58
N VAL A 256 10.61 -10.31 -15.12
CA VAL A 256 9.22 -10.11 -15.55
C VAL A 256 8.34 -11.23 -15.01
N LYS A 257 7.22 -10.85 -14.39
CA LYS A 257 6.16 -11.79 -13.97
C LYS A 257 5.01 -11.75 -14.96
N TYR A 258 4.51 -12.93 -15.32
CA TYR A 258 3.46 -13.09 -16.32
C TYR A 258 2.15 -13.57 -15.68
N GLU A 259 1.08 -12.82 -15.90
CA GLU A 259 -0.29 -13.26 -15.61
C GLU A 259 -0.95 -13.70 -16.93
N ILE A 260 -1.20 -15.01 -17.07
CA ILE A 260 -1.68 -15.61 -18.31
C ILE A 260 -3.12 -16.07 -18.16
N THR A 261 -3.95 -15.72 -19.14
CA THR A 261 -5.32 -16.21 -19.28
C THR A 261 -5.48 -16.86 -20.65
N VAL A 262 -5.95 -18.10 -20.66
CA VAL A 262 -6.25 -18.88 -21.87
C VAL A 262 -7.74 -19.18 -21.91
N LYS A 263 -8.41 -18.90 -23.03
CA LYS A 263 -9.84 -19.12 -23.21
C LYS A 263 -10.18 -19.68 -24.60
N THR A 264 -11.28 -20.39 -24.71
CA THR A 264 -11.84 -20.79 -26.01
C THR A 264 -12.53 -19.60 -26.69
N LEU A 265 -12.26 -19.41 -27.98
CA LEU A 265 -13.03 -18.55 -28.87
C LEU A 265 -14.36 -19.22 -29.20
N VAL A 266 -15.44 -18.45 -29.13
CA VAL A 266 -16.82 -18.91 -29.38
C VAL A 266 -17.59 -17.84 -30.14
N ASP A 267 -18.61 -18.24 -30.88
CA ASP A 267 -19.50 -17.34 -31.62
C ASP A 267 -20.46 -16.56 -30.71
N GLU A 268 -21.09 -15.50 -31.23
CA GLU A 268 -22.05 -14.66 -30.49
C GLU A 268 -23.18 -15.51 -29.86
N GLY A 269 -23.26 -15.48 -28.52
CA GLY A 269 -24.29 -16.18 -27.74
C GLY A 269 -23.80 -17.42 -26.99
N GLU A 270 -22.57 -17.87 -27.21
CA GLU A 270 -21.93 -18.95 -26.45
C GLU A 270 -21.05 -18.45 -25.29
N TYR A 271 -20.78 -19.32 -24.31
CA TYR A 271 -19.88 -19.02 -23.19
C TYR A 271 -18.46 -19.50 -23.48
N SER A 272 -17.48 -18.61 -23.36
CA SER A 272 -16.06 -19.00 -23.43
C SER A 272 -15.64 -19.80 -22.19
N GLN A 273 -14.89 -20.89 -22.40
CA GLN A 273 -14.31 -21.68 -21.34
C GLN A 273 -12.90 -21.18 -21.04
N LYS A 274 -12.60 -20.90 -19.75
CA LYS A 274 -11.23 -20.62 -19.29
C LYS A 274 -10.48 -21.94 -19.09
N LEU A 275 -9.30 -22.05 -19.70
CA LEU A 275 -8.43 -23.22 -19.53
C LEU A 275 -7.47 -23.01 -18.36
N THR A 276 -7.05 -24.13 -17.75
CA THR A 276 -6.04 -24.12 -16.69
C THR A 276 -4.66 -23.95 -17.31
N VAL A 277 -3.90 -22.98 -16.80
CA VAL A 277 -2.52 -22.73 -17.20
C VAL A 277 -1.60 -23.18 -16.06
N ASN A 278 -0.63 -24.03 -16.39
CA ASN A 278 0.35 -24.53 -15.42
C ASN A 278 1.70 -23.86 -15.68
N LYS A 279 2.40 -23.44 -14.63
CA LYS A 279 3.81 -23.03 -14.73
C LYS A 279 4.67 -24.30 -14.80
N GLU A 280 5.56 -24.40 -15.78
CA GLU A 280 6.41 -25.59 -15.92
C GLU A 280 7.52 -25.59 -14.86
N GLU A 281 7.66 -26.71 -14.17
CA GLU A 281 8.70 -26.87 -13.15
C GLU A 281 10.09 -26.90 -13.79
N ASN A 282 11.04 -26.17 -13.19
CA ASN A 282 12.45 -26.10 -13.62
C ASN A 282 12.68 -25.52 -15.02
N VAL A 283 11.68 -24.86 -15.62
CA VAL A 283 11.85 -24.10 -16.86
C VAL A 283 11.39 -22.68 -16.63
N GLU A 284 12.33 -21.75 -16.61
CA GLU A 284 12.06 -20.35 -16.35
C GLU A 284 11.09 -19.78 -17.40
N ASN A 285 10.15 -18.94 -16.92
CA ASN A 285 9.19 -18.21 -17.74
C ASN A 285 8.44 -19.07 -18.78
N THR A 286 8.20 -20.34 -18.45
CA THR A 286 7.49 -21.28 -19.34
C THR A 286 6.22 -21.78 -18.67
N TYR A 287 5.12 -21.76 -19.42
CA TYR A 287 3.79 -22.15 -19.00
C TYR A 287 3.18 -23.10 -20.02
N SER A 288 2.12 -23.82 -19.64
CA SER A 288 1.44 -24.72 -20.55
C SER A 288 -0.05 -24.85 -20.28
N PHE A 289 -0.78 -25.31 -21.29
CA PHE A 289 -2.17 -25.75 -21.19
C PHE A 289 -2.42 -26.93 -22.15
N GLU A 290 -3.51 -27.65 -21.93
CA GLU A 290 -3.94 -28.75 -22.81
C GLU A 290 -4.93 -28.22 -23.86
N MET A 291 -4.67 -28.53 -25.12
CA MET A 291 -5.49 -28.08 -26.24
C MET A 291 -6.87 -28.76 -26.26
N VAL A 292 -7.92 -28.02 -26.59
CA VAL A 292 -9.30 -28.51 -26.69
C VAL A 292 -9.84 -28.37 -28.12
N SER A 293 -11.03 -28.91 -28.38
CA SER A 293 -11.72 -28.92 -29.68
C SER A 293 -12.24 -27.55 -30.13
N LYS A 294 -11.56 -26.45 -29.80
CA LYS A 294 -11.95 -25.07 -30.16
C LYS A 294 -10.71 -24.20 -30.33
N ASN A 295 -10.84 -23.15 -31.14
CA ASN A 295 -9.83 -22.10 -31.27
C ASN A 295 -9.58 -21.41 -29.91
N ILE A 296 -8.35 -20.98 -29.67
CA ILE A 296 -7.89 -20.46 -28.38
C ILE A 296 -7.41 -19.01 -28.50
N GLU A 297 -7.81 -18.21 -27.53
CA GLU A 297 -7.28 -16.87 -27.26
C GLU A 297 -6.42 -16.88 -26.00
N ILE A 298 -5.23 -16.26 -26.09
CA ILE A 298 -4.28 -16.10 -25.00
C ILE A 298 -4.08 -14.61 -24.73
N THR A 299 -4.34 -14.20 -23.49
CA THR A 299 -4.02 -12.87 -22.98
C THR A 299 -2.95 -12.99 -21.91
N VAL A 300 -1.90 -12.18 -22.06
CA VAL A 300 -0.77 -12.07 -21.14
C VAL A 300 -0.67 -10.65 -20.62
N LYS A 301 -0.48 -10.49 -19.30
CA LYS A 301 -0.12 -9.23 -18.67
C LYS A 301 1.29 -9.36 -18.08
N GLU A 302 2.18 -8.46 -18.48
CA GLU A 302 3.56 -8.39 -17.99
C GLU A 302 3.63 -7.43 -16.79
N ILE A 303 4.39 -7.83 -15.76
CA ILE A 303 4.69 -7.03 -14.58
C ILE A 303 6.22 -6.95 -14.49
N ASP A 304 6.77 -5.74 -14.58
CA ASP A 304 8.21 -5.49 -14.44
C ASP A 304 8.63 -5.58 -12.98
N LEU A 305 9.50 -6.55 -12.67
CA LEU A 305 10.09 -6.78 -11.36
C LEU A 305 11.56 -6.34 -11.29
N SER A 306 12.11 -5.75 -12.36
CA SER A 306 13.54 -5.47 -12.47
C SER A 306 14.05 -4.51 -11.39
N LEU A 307 13.23 -3.54 -10.97
CA LEU A 307 13.59 -2.60 -9.90
C LEU A 307 13.44 -3.22 -8.51
N TYR A 308 12.55 -4.19 -8.33
CA TYR A 308 12.36 -4.90 -7.06
C TYR A 308 13.64 -5.67 -6.70
N ASN A 309 14.19 -6.43 -7.66
CA ASN A 309 15.41 -7.23 -7.46
C ASN A 309 16.67 -6.39 -7.24
N LYS A 310 16.66 -5.13 -7.70
CA LYS A 310 17.77 -4.18 -7.51
C LYS A 310 17.61 -3.32 -6.26
N SER A 311 16.49 -3.44 -5.55
CA SER A 311 16.22 -2.66 -4.35
C SER A 311 17.06 -3.16 -3.18
N VAL A 312 17.56 -2.24 -2.36
CA VAL A 312 18.27 -2.59 -1.10
C VAL A 312 17.32 -3.15 -0.04
N LEU A 313 16.00 -3.08 -0.27
CA LEU A 313 14.95 -3.48 0.66
C LEU A 313 14.74 -5.00 0.72
N VAL A 314 14.97 -5.72 -0.38
CA VAL A 314 14.65 -7.15 -0.49
C VAL A 314 15.69 -8.03 0.20
N ASN A 315 15.34 -9.31 0.40
CA ASN A 315 16.23 -10.33 0.99
C ASN A 315 16.69 -9.99 2.42
N LYS A 316 15.93 -9.17 3.14
CA LYS A 316 16.22 -8.70 4.50
C LYS A 316 14.95 -8.73 5.34
N GLU A 317 15.09 -9.15 6.60
CA GLU A 317 14.08 -8.90 7.63
C GLU A 317 14.52 -7.68 8.42
N TRP A 318 13.81 -6.58 8.23
CA TRP A 318 14.09 -5.31 8.86
C TRP A 318 13.48 -5.28 10.25
N ARG A 319 14.31 -5.07 11.27
CA ARG A 319 13.89 -5.02 12.68
C ARG A 319 13.99 -3.60 13.19
N GLY A 320 12.89 -3.06 13.70
CA GLY A 320 12.82 -1.64 14.00
C GLY A 320 12.28 -1.26 15.36
N VAL A 321 12.16 0.04 15.52
CA VAL A 321 11.67 0.72 16.70
C VAL A 321 10.76 1.87 16.26
N ASN A 322 9.83 2.24 17.13
CA ASN A 322 9.19 3.55 17.05
C ASN A 322 9.93 4.51 17.99
N LEU A 323 10.55 5.55 17.43
CA LEU A 323 11.26 6.55 18.23
C LEU A 323 10.29 7.64 18.69
N SER A 324 9.92 7.59 19.97
CA SER A 324 9.03 8.56 20.59
C SER A 324 9.78 9.82 21.05
N ARG A 325 9.03 10.88 21.37
CA ARG A 325 9.56 12.17 21.85
C ARG A 325 10.40 12.07 23.13
N GLU A 326 10.25 11.01 23.92
CA GLU A 326 10.96 10.82 25.19
C GLU A 326 12.36 10.21 25.00
N ASP A 327 12.62 9.60 23.84
CA ASP A 327 13.84 8.86 23.53
C ASP A 327 14.91 9.80 22.94
N MET A 328 15.41 10.74 23.74
CA MET A 328 16.35 11.77 23.26
C MET A 328 17.63 11.19 22.65
N TYR A 329 18.15 10.08 23.18
CA TYR A 329 19.35 9.41 22.68
C TYR A 329 19.32 7.93 23.07
N GLY A 330 19.71 7.04 22.17
CA GLY A 330 19.84 5.63 22.50
C GLY A 330 20.38 4.77 21.37
N THR A 331 20.37 3.47 21.63
CA THR A 331 20.92 2.44 20.73
C THR A 331 20.01 1.23 20.68
N ILE A 332 19.91 0.60 19.52
CA ILE A 332 19.11 -0.60 19.29
C ILE A 332 19.96 -1.62 18.54
N SER A 333 20.11 -2.80 19.14
CA SER A 333 20.76 -3.94 18.49
C SER A 333 19.72 -4.81 17.79
N TYR A 334 20.04 -5.34 16.61
CA TYR A 334 19.17 -6.22 15.82
C TYR A 334 18.54 -7.35 16.66
N SER A 335 19.36 -8.06 17.44
CA SER A 335 18.92 -9.19 18.27
C SER A 335 18.05 -8.80 19.47
N ALA A 336 18.02 -7.52 19.85
CA ALA A 336 17.22 -7.03 20.96
C ALA A 336 15.79 -6.64 20.53
N VAL A 337 15.52 -6.59 19.22
CA VAL A 337 14.25 -6.16 18.67
C VAL A 337 13.41 -7.37 18.26
N SER A 338 12.24 -7.50 18.88
CA SER A 338 11.20 -8.45 18.47
C SER A 338 10.17 -7.85 17.52
N TYR A 339 9.94 -6.52 17.60
CA TYR A 339 8.97 -5.77 16.78
C TYR A 339 9.21 -4.26 16.93
N PRO A 340 8.82 -3.43 15.92
CA PRO A 340 8.22 -3.81 14.63
C PRO A 340 9.17 -4.55 13.68
N LEU A 341 8.61 -5.38 12.80
CA LEU A 341 9.30 -6.12 11.73
C LEU A 341 8.70 -5.74 10.38
N VAL A 342 9.52 -5.66 9.33
CA VAL A 342 9.04 -5.54 7.95
C VAL A 342 9.95 -6.32 6.99
N SER A 343 9.35 -6.94 5.98
CA SER A 343 10.05 -7.67 4.92
C SER A 343 9.50 -7.29 3.56
N PHE A 344 10.36 -7.35 2.55
CA PHE A 344 10.05 -7.01 1.17
C PHE A 344 10.52 -8.14 0.27
N GLU A 345 9.61 -8.67 -0.55
CA GLU A 345 9.89 -9.73 -1.51
C GLU A 345 10.10 -9.15 -2.91
N GLU A 346 10.89 -9.85 -3.71
CA GLU A 346 11.23 -9.50 -5.10
C GLU A 346 10.01 -9.48 -6.04
N ASP A 347 8.89 -10.09 -5.66
CA ASP A 347 7.67 -10.12 -6.45
C ASP A 347 6.65 -9.01 -6.11
N GLY A 348 7.06 -8.09 -5.22
CA GLY A 348 6.27 -6.95 -4.75
C GLY A 348 5.31 -7.25 -3.61
N SER A 349 5.30 -8.47 -3.09
CA SER A 349 4.72 -8.77 -1.79
C SER A 349 5.67 -8.40 -0.64
N GLY A 350 5.15 -8.33 0.57
CA GLY A 350 5.92 -8.11 1.78
C GLY A 350 5.07 -8.33 3.01
N SER A 351 5.69 -8.37 4.19
CA SER A 351 4.96 -8.49 5.45
C SER A 351 5.37 -7.39 6.42
N MET A 352 4.45 -7.00 7.29
CA MET A 352 4.73 -6.05 8.36
C MET A 352 4.08 -6.52 9.66
N GLN A 353 4.85 -6.46 10.75
CA GLN A 353 4.39 -6.73 12.10
C GLN A 353 4.67 -5.54 13.01
N ASN A 354 3.62 -4.89 13.53
CA ASN A 354 3.79 -3.72 14.42
C ASN A 354 3.89 -4.11 15.91
N THR A 355 3.24 -5.21 16.29
CA THR A 355 3.23 -5.77 17.65
C THR A 355 3.18 -7.28 17.57
N SER A 356 3.33 -7.97 18.70
CA SER A 356 3.23 -9.44 18.77
C SER A 356 1.89 -10.04 18.29
N TYR A 357 0.86 -9.23 18.03
CA TYR A 357 -0.48 -9.70 17.66
C TYR A 357 -0.95 -9.25 16.27
N ASN A 358 -0.28 -8.28 15.65
CA ASN A 358 -0.75 -7.63 14.44
C ASN A 358 0.26 -7.83 13.31
N GLU A 359 0.01 -8.83 12.47
CA GLU A 359 0.72 -9.08 11.22
C GLU A 359 -0.19 -8.69 10.04
N TYR A 360 0.38 -7.98 9.08
CA TYR A 360 -0.32 -7.50 7.90
C TYR A 360 0.46 -7.92 6.66
N ASP A 361 -0.24 -8.56 5.73
CA ASP A 361 0.25 -8.68 4.37
C ASP A 361 0.30 -7.29 3.74
N THR A 362 1.41 -7.00 3.07
CA THR A 362 1.65 -5.74 2.40
C THR A 362 2.00 -6.00 0.94
N THR A 363 1.76 -5.01 0.10
CA THR A 363 2.32 -4.93 -1.24
C THR A 363 3.16 -3.67 -1.33
N TRP A 364 4.24 -3.69 -2.09
CA TRP A 364 5.08 -2.52 -2.24
C TRP A 364 5.45 -2.27 -3.70
N GLU A 365 5.86 -1.04 -3.96
CA GLU A 365 6.28 -0.56 -5.28
C GLU A 365 7.58 0.25 -5.10
N PRO A 366 8.71 -0.18 -5.68
CA PRO A 366 9.94 0.60 -5.63
C PRO A 366 9.78 1.88 -6.46
N ILE A 367 10.13 3.01 -5.85
CA ILE A 367 10.30 4.31 -6.54
C ILE A 367 11.73 4.39 -7.10
N SER A 368 12.69 3.85 -6.36
CA SER A 368 14.10 3.75 -6.74
C SER A 368 14.71 2.49 -6.12
N THR A 369 16.03 2.30 -6.25
CA THR A 369 16.72 1.21 -5.53
C THR A 369 16.73 1.39 -4.01
N HIS A 370 16.42 2.59 -3.51
CA HIS A 370 16.48 2.96 -2.09
C HIS A 370 15.14 3.45 -1.54
N GLU A 371 14.12 3.63 -2.39
CA GLU A 371 12.83 4.21 -2.00
C GLU A 371 11.68 3.34 -2.48
N ALA A 372 10.62 3.26 -1.69
CA ALA A 372 9.43 2.48 -2.01
C ALA A 372 8.15 3.11 -1.46
N ARG A 373 7.03 2.76 -2.09
CA ARG A 373 5.68 2.90 -1.52
C ARG A 373 5.22 1.57 -0.99
N VAL A 374 4.76 1.55 0.26
CA VAL A 374 4.26 0.37 0.95
C VAL A 374 2.76 0.52 1.15
N THR A 375 1.99 -0.48 0.72
CA THR A 375 0.54 -0.52 0.84
C THR A 375 0.12 -1.66 1.76
N ALA A 376 -0.70 -1.35 2.76
CA ALA A 376 -1.22 -2.34 3.71
C ALA A 376 -2.71 -2.14 3.94
N ASN A 377 -3.44 -3.23 4.17
CA ASN A 377 -4.85 -3.18 4.58
C ASN A 377 -4.94 -3.31 6.10
N ILE A 378 -5.07 -2.17 6.78
CA ILE A 378 -5.09 -2.08 8.25
C ILE A 378 -6.50 -1.66 8.68
N TYR A 379 -7.13 -2.45 9.56
CA TYR A 379 -8.50 -2.23 10.04
C TYR A 379 -9.53 -2.00 8.90
N SER A 380 -9.46 -2.85 7.87
CA SER A 380 -10.29 -2.79 6.66
C SER A 380 -10.15 -1.49 5.85
N LYS A 381 -9.03 -0.77 6.00
CA LYS A 381 -8.70 0.40 5.21
C LYS A 381 -7.34 0.24 4.56
N THR A 382 -7.28 0.57 3.27
CA THR A 382 -6.01 0.66 2.55
C THR A 382 -5.24 1.87 3.04
N ARG A 383 -3.96 1.66 3.35
CA ARG A 383 -2.99 2.65 3.83
C ARG A 383 -1.77 2.59 2.95
N VAL A 384 -1.19 3.74 2.67
CA VAL A 384 0.01 3.88 1.85
C VAL A 384 1.02 4.70 2.64
N ALA A 385 2.23 4.17 2.80
CA ALA A 385 3.35 4.82 3.45
C ALA A 385 4.55 4.85 2.51
N GLU A 386 5.42 5.84 2.71
CA GLU A 386 6.73 5.89 2.07
C GLU A 386 7.79 5.23 2.94
N ALA A 387 8.73 4.56 2.27
CA ALA A 387 9.90 3.92 2.85
C ALA A 387 11.15 4.40 2.12
N VAL A 388 12.21 4.69 2.88
CA VAL A 388 13.55 4.98 2.37
C VAL A 388 14.56 4.14 3.11
N ALA A 389 15.48 3.53 2.39
CA ALA A 389 16.55 2.73 2.96
C ALA A 389 17.92 3.16 2.45
N THR A 390 18.90 2.89 3.30
CA THR A 390 20.32 2.75 2.97
C THR A 390 20.63 1.25 2.90
N GLU A 391 21.89 0.82 2.93
CA GLU A 391 22.19 -0.61 2.88
C GLU A 391 21.74 -1.31 4.17
N HIS A 392 21.88 -0.67 5.33
CA HIS A 392 21.59 -1.28 6.63
C HIS A 392 20.54 -0.55 7.47
N ILE A 393 20.17 0.70 7.14
CA ILE A 393 19.10 1.45 7.83
C ILE A 393 17.88 1.64 6.92
N LEU A 394 16.68 1.37 7.43
CA LEU A 394 15.40 1.71 6.79
C LEU A 394 14.62 2.69 7.68
N ALA A 395 14.06 3.72 7.07
CA ALA A 395 13.04 4.57 7.68
C ALA A 395 11.73 4.42 6.90
N MET A 396 10.62 4.20 7.61
CA MET A 396 9.29 4.06 7.01
C MET A 396 8.28 4.88 7.79
N GLN A 397 7.44 5.64 7.09
CA GLN A 397 6.35 6.37 7.73
C GLN A 397 5.43 5.39 8.50
N PHE A 398 4.87 5.83 9.62
CA PHE A 398 3.98 4.99 10.41
C PHE A 398 2.65 4.76 9.71
N ILE A 399 2.55 3.63 9.00
CA ILE A 399 1.44 3.30 8.07
C ILE A 399 0.08 3.10 8.76
N SER A 400 0.04 2.91 10.08
CA SER A 400 -1.22 2.72 10.81
C SER A 400 -2.06 4.00 10.88
N TYR A 401 -1.48 5.18 10.66
CA TYR A 401 -2.21 6.45 10.64
C TYR A 401 -2.94 6.69 9.32
N SER A 402 -4.01 7.49 9.37
CA SER A 402 -4.78 7.86 8.16
C SER A 402 -3.97 8.69 7.17
N THR A 403 -3.01 9.45 7.69
CA THR A 403 -2.09 10.31 6.95
C THR A 403 -0.69 10.05 7.49
N PRO A 404 0.01 9.03 6.98
CA PRO A 404 1.38 8.73 7.39
C PRO A 404 2.27 9.96 7.20
N SER A 405 3.17 10.17 8.17
CA SER A 405 4.05 11.33 8.26
C SER A 405 5.45 10.87 8.65
N TRP A 406 6.46 11.55 8.12
CA TRP A 406 7.85 11.33 8.52
C TRP A 406 8.08 11.72 9.99
N LYS A 407 7.29 12.66 10.55
CA LYS A 407 7.31 13.00 11.98
C LYS A 407 6.94 11.83 12.91
N ASP A 408 6.44 10.72 12.37
CA ASP A 408 6.10 9.50 13.10
C ASP A 408 6.84 8.26 12.58
N ALA A 409 7.85 8.43 11.71
CA ALA A 409 8.55 7.33 11.09
C ALA A 409 9.12 6.30 12.10
N ASN A 410 8.99 5.03 11.73
CA ASN A 410 9.72 3.93 12.35
C ASN A 410 11.10 3.80 11.67
N PHE A 411 12.08 3.34 12.43
CA PHE A 411 13.43 3.09 11.94
C PHE A 411 13.79 1.64 12.19
N TYR A 412 14.47 1.03 11.22
CA TYR A 412 14.79 -0.39 11.19
C TYR A 412 16.25 -0.62 10.82
N ILE A 413 16.79 -1.74 11.26
CA ILE A 413 18.12 -2.24 10.94
C ILE A 413 18.02 -3.62 10.27
N ALA A 414 18.86 -3.86 9.26
CA ALA A 414 18.80 -5.05 8.40
C ALA A 414 19.44 -6.31 8.99
N ASP A 415 20.50 -6.17 9.79
CA ASP A 415 21.30 -7.29 10.30
C ASP A 415 22.01 -6.95 11.63
N ASP A 416 22.67 -7.95 12.23
CA ASP A 416 23.31 -7.86 13.54
C ASP A 416 24.77 -7.37 13.52
N THR A 417 25.29 -6.99 12.34
CA THR A 417 26.65 -6.45 12.20
C THR A 417 26.77 -5.07 12.85
N TYR A 418 25.69 -4.29 12.84
CA TYR A 418 25.66 -2.93 13.34
C TYR A 418 24.69 -2.76 14.50
N VAL A 419 24.87 -1.68 15.24
CA VAL A 419 23.91 -1.17 16.23
C VAL A 419 23.33 0.11 15.66
N LEU A 420 22.01 0.26 15.71
CA LEU A 420 21.32 1.46 15.28
C LEU A 420 21.37 2.49 16.41
N HIS A 421 22.03 3.61 16.18
CA HIS A 421 22.05 4.75 17.09
C HIS A 421 21.00 5.77 16.67
N TYR A 422 20.41 6.44 17.64
CA TYR A 422 19.45 7.49 17.36
C TYR A 422 19.57 8.65 18.33
N TYR A 423 19.22 9.83 17.82
CA TYR A 423 19.15 11.06 18.57
C TYR A 423 17.90 11.82 18.15
N THR A 424 16.99 12.06 19.10
CA THR A 424 15.77 12.84 18.86
C THR A 424 15.89 14.21 19.53
N PHE A 425 15.53 15.25 18.79
CA PHE A 425 15.62 16.64 19.23
C PHE A 425 14.48 17.47 18.66
N ASN A 426 14.36 18.71 19.13
CA ASN A 426 13.25 19.60 18.79
C ASN A 426 11.87 18.95 18.99
N SER A 427 11.45 18.91 20.25
CA SER A 427 10.32 18.12 20.72
C SER A 427 8.94 18.46 20.10
N ASN A 428 8.84 19.55 19.33
CA ASN A 428 7.62 19.94 18.61
C ASN A 428 7.60 19.44 17.16
N ASP A 429 8.77 19.17 16.55
CA ASP A 429 8.89 18.73 15.16
C ASP A 429 9.31 17.27 14.99
N ASN A 430 9.66 16.60 16.10
CA ASN A 430 10.11 15.20 16.13
C ASN A 430 11.30 14.96 15.20
N ASP A 431 12.28 15.88 15.22
CA ASP A 431 13.49 15.73 14.43
C ASP A 431 14.29 14.53 14.95
N ARG A 432 14.71 13.65 14.04
CA ARG A 432 15.42 12.42 14.37
C ARG A 432 16.63 12.26 13.47
N LEU A 433 17.79 12.09 14.08
CA LEU A 433 18.97 11.59 13.40
C LEU A 433 19.18 10.14 13.82
N VAL A 434 19.29 9.24 12.85
CA VAL A 434 19.56 7.83 13.07
C VAL A 434 20.79 7.45 12.26
N TRP A 435 21.70 6.68 12.84
CA TRP A 435 22.94 6.30 12.19
C TRP A 435 23.44 4.94 12.65
N ILE A 436 24.36 4.37 11.87
CA ILE A 436 25.21 3.25 12.29
C ILE A 436 26.68 3.68 12.22
N GLU A 437 27.51 3.03 13.00
CA GLU A 437 28.93 3.35 13.11
C GLU A 437 29.83 2.11 12.95
N ASP A 438 31.06 2.32 12.45
CA ASP A 438 32.08 1.27 12.37
C ASP A 438 32.79 1.04 13.71
N ALA A 439 33.74 0.12 13.74
CA ALA A 439 34.52 -0.18 14.96
C ALA A 439 35.36 1.00 15.49
N ASN A 440 35.58 2.05 14.70
CA ASN A 440 36.27 3.28 15.10
C ASN A 440 35.29 4.43 15.40
N HIS A 441 33.98 4.14 15.48
CA HIS A 441 32.90 5.11 15.65
C HIS A 441 32.73 6.09 14.49
N ASN A 442 33.28 5.79 13.30
CA ASN A 442 32.97 6.58 12.12
C ASN A 442 31.51 6.30 11.72
N ILE A 443 30.76 7.36 11.44
CA ILE A 443 29.38 7.22 10.94
C ILE A 443 29.42 6.67 9.52
N VAL A 444 28.81 5.49 9.32
CA VAL A 444 28.83 4.75 8.05
C VAL A 444 27.61 5.11 7.20
N GLU A 445 26.43 5.04 7.81
CA GLU A 445 25.16 5.41 7.20
C GLU A 445 24.35 6.27 8.16
N ASN A 446 23.52 7.15 7.62
CA ASN A 446 22.58 7.91 8.41
C ASN A 446 21.32 8.26 7.64
N ILE A 447 20.24 8.41 8.39
CA ILE A 447 18.97 8.97 7.94
C ILE A 447 18.60 10.08 8.92
N PHE A 448 18.30 11.26 8.38
CA PHE A 448 17.83 12.41 9.14
C PHE A 448 16.41 12.74 8.70
N VAL A 449 15.50 12.80 9.67
CA VAL A 449 14.14 13.27 9.49
C VAL A 449 14.00 14.65 10.10
N HIS A 450 13.59 15.61 9.28
CA HIS A 450 13.38 17.01 9.68
C HIS A 450 12.27 17.64 8.85
N ASP A 451 11.43 18.44 9.50
CA ASP A 451 10.32 19.16 8.86
C ASP A 451 9.41 18.25 8.00
N ASN A 452 9.09 17.07 8.54
CA ASN A 452 8.29 16.05 7.84
C ASN A 452 8.88 15.60 6.48
N ALA A 453 10.20 15.71 6.32
CA ALA A 453 10.95 15.17 5.20
C ALA A 453 12.12 14.32 5.71
N TYR A 454 12.75 13.57 4.82
CA TYR A 454 13.95 12.80 5.13
C TYR A 454 15.11 13.17 4.21
N LYS A 455 16.32 12.91 4.69
CA LYS A 455 17.55 12.90 3.90
C LYS A 455 18.44 11.75 4.37
N THR A 456 19.24 11.21 3.47
CA THR A 456 20.20 10.13 3.74
C THR A 456 21.61 10.56 3.37
N ASN A 457 22.62 9.82 3.83
CA ASN A 457 24.03 10.03 3.48
C ASN A 457 24.55 11.44 3.79
N LEU A 458 24.15 12.00 4.93
CA LEU A 458 24.53 13.34 5.36
C LEU A 458 25.92 13.36 5.97
N THR A 459 26.57 14.51 5.88
CA THR A 459 27.84 14.77 6.56
C THR A 459 27.57 15.47 7.88
N ILE A 460 28.10 14.93 8.98
CA ILE A 460 27.94 15.51 10.31
C ILE A 460 29.31 16.03 10.76
N LYS A 461 29.37 17.30 11.15
CA LYS A 461 30.60 17.97 11.59
C LYS A 461 30.43 18.50 13.01
N LYS A 462 31.53 18.56 13.75
CA LYS A 462 31.62 19.29 15.02
C LYS A 462 31.66 20.79 14.78
N GLU A 463 31.53 21.58 15.85
CA GLU A 463 31.66 23.06 15.80
C GLU A 463 32.99 23.52 15.16
N ASP A 464 34.08 22.77 15.39
CA ASP A 464 35.40 23.05 14.81
C ASP A 464 35.52 22.75 13.30
N GLY A 465 34.45 22.22 12.68
CA GLY A 465 34.36 21.88 11.27
C GLY A 465 34.94 20.51 10.89
N SER A 466 35.53 19.76 11.82
CA SER A 466 35.97 18.39 11.58
C SER A 466 34.79 17.40 11.61
N LEU A 467 34.94 16.24 10.97
CA LEU A 467 33.90 15.21 10.97
C LEU A 467 33.60 14.74 12.40
N ALA A 468 32.31 14.58 12.69
CA ALA A 468 31.85 14.02 13.94
C ALA A 468 31.92 12.49 13.89
N LEU A 469 32.38 11.87 14.98
CA LEU A 469 32.18 10.46 15.25
C LEU A 469 30.78 10.25 15.85
N GLY A 470 30.26 9.02 15.82
CA GLY A 470 28.97 8.73 16.44
C GLY A 470 28.95 9.03 17.95
N THR A 471 30.09 8.83 18.63
CA THR A 471 30.28 9.19 20.05
C THR A 471 30.26 10.70 20.32
N ASP A 472 30.43 11.55 19.30
CA ASP A 472 30.35 13.00 19.45
C ASP A 472 28.89 13.49 19.47
N ILE A 473 27.92 12.68 19.03
CA ILE A 473 26.50 13.05 18.98
C ILE A 473 25.85 12.72 20.33
N THR A 474 25.69 13.74 21.17
CA THR A 474 25.10 13.63 22.50
C THR A 474 24.16 14.80 22.80
N LYS A 475 23.39 14.69 23.89
CA LYS A 475 22.52 15.80 24.33
C LYS A 475 23.28 17.10 24.59
N SER A 476 24.52 17.04 25.04
CA SER A 476 25.34 18.22 25.37
C SER A 476 26.27 18.65 24.23
N SER A 477 26.35 17.89 23.14
CA SER A 477 27.28 18.19 22.04
C SER A 477 26.80 19.35 21.18
N HIS A 478 27.75 19.90 20.42
CA HIS A 478 27.53 20.86 19.35
C HIS A 478 27.97 20.23 18.03
N PHE A 479 27.00 20.00 17.14
CA PHE A 479 27.24 19.42 15.82
C PHE A 479 26.33 20.05 14.78
N ILE A 480 26.75 19.93 13.51
CA ILE A 480 26.10 20.54 12.36
C ILE A 480 25.90 19.46 11.31
N ILE A 481 24.70 19.37 10.75
CA ILE A 481 24.33 18.41 9.72
C ILE A 481 24.35 19.11 8.35
N TYR A 482 25.02 18.49 7.37
CA TYR A 482 25.19 18.98 6.02
C TYR A 482 24.65 18.00 4.98
N ASP A 483 24.04 18.54 3.93
CA ASP A 483 23.74 17.84 2.68
C ASP A 483 24.71 18.33 1.59
N GLY A 484 25.72 17.52 1.31
CA GLY A 484 26.91 17.96 0.58
C GLY A 484 27.59 19.13 1.28
N GLU A 485 27.67 20.28 0.62
CA GLU A 485 28.24 21.52 1.18
C GLU A 485 27.19 22.41 1.86
N ASN A 486 25.90 22.09 1.76
CA ASN A 486 24.83 22.92 2.30
C ASN A 486 24.58 22.56 3.76
N LYS A 487 24.77 23.53 4.66
CA LYS A 487 24.35 23.40 6.08
C LYS A 487 22.83 23.27 6.14
N LEU A 488 22.33 22.17 6.69
CA LEU A 488 20.91 21.95 6.92
C LEU A 488 20.49 22.54 8.27
N ILE A 489 21.13 22.07 9.34
CA ILE A 489 20.74 22.36 10.70
C ILE A 489 21.96 22.30 11.62
N GLU A 490 21.93 23.11 12.67
CA GLU A 490 22.93 23.12 13.73
C GLU A 490 22.25 22.81 15.05
N ILE A 491 22.88 21.94 15.83
CA ILE A 491 22.36 21.47 17.10
C ILE A 491 23.42 21.78 18.15
N ALA A 492 23.02 22.46 19.23
CA ALA A 492 23.86 22.71 20.39
C ALA A 492 23.05 22.48 21.68
N ASN A 493 23.62 21.72 22.62
CA ASN A 493 22.98 21.41 23.91
C ASN A 493 21.54 20.84 23.75
N GLY A 494 21.37 20.02 22.70
CA GLY A 494 20.13 19.33 22.39
C GLY A 494 18.99 20.22 21.88
N LYS A 495 19.32 21.44 21.47
CA LYS A 495 18.41 22.36 20.81
C LYS A 495 18.92 22.71 19.43
N VAL A 496 17.97 22.94 18.52
CA VAL A 496 18.28 23.53 17.22
C VAL A 496 18.76 24.96 17.44
N VAL A 497 19.88 25.30 16.83
CA VAL A 497 20.45 26.65 16.84
C VAL A 497 19.74 27.46 15.77
N VAL A 498 18.96 28.43 16.22
CA VAL A 498 18.20 29.37 15.39
C VAL A 498 18.65 30.78 15.73
N GLU A 499 19.19 31.48 14.74
CA GLU A 499 19.48 32.91 14.85
C GLU A 499 18.17 33.69 14.72
N ASN A 500 17.86 34.48 15.75
CA ASN A 500 16.64 35.25 15.84
C ASN A 500 16.97 36.75 15.93
N THR A 501 16.14 37.58 15.32
CA THR A 501 16.31 39.04 15.34
C THR A 501 15.85 39.64 16.67
N ILE A 502 16.47 40.76 17.03
CA ILE A 502 16.14 41.56 18.21
C ILE A 502 15.72 42.95 17.74
N SER A 503 14.48 43.33 18.03
CA SER A 503 13.96 44.68 17.78
C SER A 503 13.95 45.46 19.09
N VAL A 504 14.29 46.75 19.05
CA VAL A 504 14.28 47.62 20.24
C VAL A 504 13.41 48.85 19.99
N GLU A 505 12.55 49.15 20.95
CA GLU A 505 11.66 50.31 20.98
C GLU A 505 12.03 51.18 22.18
N PRO A 506 13.02 52.08 22.03
CA PRO A 506 13.42 52.99 23.10
C PRO A 506 12.47 54.19 23.20
N ALA A 507 12.15 54.60 24.41
CA ALA A 507 11.50 55.86 24.69
C ALA A 507 12.40 57.05 24.38
N GLN A 508 11.80 58.24 24.34
CA GLN A 508 12.53 59.48 24.16
C GLN A 508 13.61 59.64 25.25
N TYR A 509 14.81 60.11 24.84
CA TYR A 509 15.99 60.32 25.70
C TYR A 509 16.68 59.06 26.22
N VAL A 510 16.36 57.86 25.70
CA VAL A 510 17.06 56.63 26.06
C VAL A 510 18.09 56.27 24.97
N ASN A 511 19.35 56.09 25.38
CA ASN A 511 20.37 55.41 24.61
C ASN A 511 20.41 53.93 25.02
N TYR A 512 20.71 53.04 24.06
CA TYR A 512 20.85 51.61 24.34
C TYR A 512 21.97 50.98 23.52
N GLU A 513 22.56 49.91 24.06
CA GLU A 513 23.44 48.99 23.34
C GLU A 513 23.08 47.56 23.72
N LEU A 514 22.88 46.70 22.71
CA LEU A 514 22.72 45.28 22.92
C LEU A 514 24.05 44.58 22.67
N LYS A 515 24.53 43.78 23.61
CA LYS A 515 25.81 43.08 23.53
C LYS A 515 25.67 41.57 23.70
N ASN A 516 26.48 40.82 22.97
CA ASN A 516 26.67 39.39 23.24
C ASN A 516 27.69 39.16 24.37
N ALA A 517 27.92 37.90 24.74
CA ALA A 517 28.88 37.53 25.79
C ALA A 517 30.34 37.97 25.51
N ALA A 518 30.70 38.19 24.24
CA ALA A 518 32.01 38.71 23.84
C ALA A 518 32.09 40.25 23.89
N GLY A 519 31.01 40.94 24.23
CA GLY A 519 30.93 42.41 24.30
C GLY A 519 30.66 43.12 22.97
N ASN A 520 30.41 42.38 21.89
CA ASN A 520 30.12 42.96 20.58
C ASN A 520 28.67 43.44 20.51
N ILE A 521 28.44 44.59 19.84
CA ILE A 521 27.09 45.11 19.59
C ILE A 521 26.35 44.19 18.61
N ILE A 522 25.12 43.82 18.92
CA ILE A 522 24.31 42.87 18.15
C ILE A 522 22.89 43.38 17.85
N SER A 523 22.30 42.86 16.78
CA SER A 523 20.88 43.01 16.42
C SER A 523 20.16 41.66 16.24
N SER A 524 20.88 40.57 16.44
CA SER A 524 20.40 39.19 16.41
C SER A 524 21.21 38.37 17.43
N SER A 525 20.62 37.27 17.89
CA SER A 525 21.33 36.29 18.69
C SER A 525 20.74 34.91 18.43
N ILE A 526 21.57 33.88 18.57
CA ILE A 526 21.07 32.50 18.59
C ILE A 526 20.34 32.22 19.90
N ASN A 527 19.33 31.36 19.83
CA ASN A 527 18.58 30.90 20.99
C ASN A 527 19.49 30.25 22.06
N GLY A 528 19.15 30.45 23.33
CA GLY A 528 19.91 29.96 24.48
C GLY A 528 21.11 30.82 24.90
N VAL A 529 21.54 31.77 24.07
CA VAL A 529 22.63 32.72 24.41
C VAL A 529 22.10 33.87 25.25
N THR A 530 22.89 34.29 26.25
CA THR A 530 22.61 35.48 27.05
C THR A 530 22.91 36.75 26.25
N VAL A 531 21.92 37.62 26.16
CA VAL A 531 22.01 38.97 25.59
C VAL A 531 22.07 39.97 26.73
N THR A 532 22.99 40.94 26.64
CA THR A 532 23.12 42.06 27.59
C THR A 532 22.52 43.32 26.98
N ILE A 533 21.71 44.02 27.75
CA ILE A 533 21.08 45.30 27.41
C ILE A 533 21.74 46.36 28.29
N HIS A 534 22.51 47.26 27.69
CA HIS A 534 22.97 48.48 28.35
C HIS A 534 22.03 49.62 27.99
N VAL A 535 21.60 50.38 28.99
CA VAL A 535 20.70 51.52 28.83
C VAL A 535 21.27 52.72 29.58
N SER A 536 21.15 53.89 28.98
CA SER A 536 21.51 55.15 29.64
C SER A 536 20.58 56.27 29.18
N LEU A 537 20.49 57.35 29.95
CA LEU A 537 19.81 58.55 29.50
C LEU A 537 20.74 59.33 28.56
N ALA A 538 20.16 60.01 27.58
CA ALA A 538 20.88 60.95 26.74
C ALA A 538 21.33 62.17 27.55
N GLU A 539 22.43 62.81 27.16
CA GLU A 539 22.98 63.98 27.88
C GLU A 539 21.98 65.14 28.01
N ASN A 540 21.00 65.23 27.11
CA ASN A 540 19.95 66.25 27.12
C ASN A 540 18.64 65.78 27.79
N ALA A 541 18.63 64.63 28.45
CA ALA A 541 17.49 64.16 29.21
C ALA A 541 17.22 65.11 30.39
N PRO A 542 15.95 65.42 30.70
CA PRO A 542 15.60 66.13 31.93
C PRO A 542 16.12 65.41 33.18
N ASP A 543 16.68 66.16 34.15
CA ASP A 543 17.28 65.63 35.40
C ASP A 543 16.31 64.80 36.25
N ASN A 544 15.01 64.94 36.01
CA ASN A 544 13.95 64.20 36.70
C ASN A 544 13.59 62.87 36.01
N LEU A 545 14.24 62.48 34.92
CA LEU A 545 14.01 61.19 34.29
C LEU A 545 14.90 60.08 34.87
N GLY A 546 14.36 58.88 34.88
CA GLY A 546 15.06 57.61 35.05
C GLY A 546 14.64 56.62 33.95
N ILE A 547 15.25 55.44 33.93
CA ILE A 547 14.94 54.38 32.96
C ILE A 547 14.17 53.26 33.65
N LYS A 548 13.00 52.90 33.13
CA LYS A 548 12.26 51.72 33.57
C LYS A 548 13.00 50.46 33.15
N ARG A 549 12.86 49.39 33.94
CA ARG A 549 13.35 48.05 33.58
C ARG A 549 12.89 47.69 32.15
N PRO A 550 13.80 47.26 31.25
CA PRO A 550 13.42 46.82 29.91
C PRO A 550 12.41 45.67 29.94
N LEU A 551 11.40 45.75 29.08
CA LEU A 551 10.43 44.70 28.85
C LEU A 551 10.80 43.94 27.59
N VAL A 552 10.97 42.61 27.69
CA VAL A 552 11.32 41.77 26.54
C VAL A 552 10.17 40.83 26.26
N LYS A 553 9.65 40.83 25.03
CA LYS A 553 8.61 39.92 24.57
C LYS A 553 9.06 39.15 23.34
N ASP A 554 8.70 37.87 23.27
CA ASP A 554 8.88 37.10 22.04
C ASP A 554 7.84 37.48 20.98
N SER A 555 8.02 37.00 19.75
CA SER A 555 7.13 37.29 18.63
C SER A 555 5.71 36.71 18.79
N SER A 556 5.46 35.83 19.78
CA SER A 556 4.11 35.42 20.17
C SER A 556 3.47 36.32 21.24
N GLY A 557 4.18 37.34 21.70
CA GLY A 557 3.74 38.26 22.74
C GLY A 557 3.99 37.73 24.17
N SER A 558 4.70 36.62 24.33
CA SER A 558 5.02 36.05 25.65
C SER A 558 6.21 36.79 26.27
N SER A 559 6.12 37.12 27.57
CA SER A 559 7.18 37.80 28.31
C SER A 559 8.42 36.92 28.48
N VAL A 560 9.60 37.50 28.22
CA VAL A 560 10.91 36.87 28.42
C VAL A 560 11.52 37.42 29.71
N SER A 561 12.02 36.55 30.57
CA SER A 561 12.60 36.96 31.85
C SER A 561 13.87 37.78 31.67
N VAL A 562 13.88 38.97 32.28
CA VAL A 562 15.02 39.90 32.29
C VAL A 562 15.64 39.95 33.68
N THR A 563 16.95 39.79 33.81
CA THR A 563 17.68 39.94 35.07
C THR A 563 18.38 41.29 35.11
N LYS A 564 18.20 42.08 36.17
CA LYS A 564 18.95 43.32 36.41
C LYS A 564 20.34 42.96 36.96
N VAL A 565 21.40 43.48 36.35
CA VAL A 565 22.79 43.31 36.80
C VAL A 565 23.21 44.50 37.65
N ASP A 566 22.94 45.70 37.14
CA ASP A 566 23.13 46.99 37.83
C ASP A 566 22.11 48.01 37.29
N ASP A 567 22.27 49.30 37.62
CA ASP A 567 21.30 50.34 37.24
C ASP A 567 21.23 50.64 35.74
N GLU A 568 22.27 50.30 34.97
CA GLU A 568 22.35 50.55 33.53
C GLU A 568 22.39 49.26 32.71
N THR A 569 22.47 48.08 33.36
CA THR A 569 22.72 46.80 32.70
C THR A 569 21.70 45.74 33.07
N TYR A 570 21.12 45.11 32.05
CA TYR A 570 20.17 44.01 32.15
C TYR A 570 20.57 42.85 31.24
N THR A 571 20.11 41.64 31.53
CA THR A 571 20.37 40.47 30.69
C THR A 571 19.12 39.63 30.49
N PHE A 572 18.98 38.97 29.35
CA PHE A 572 17.99 37.92 29.12
C PHE A 572 18.59 36.77 28.31
N VAL A 573 17.98 35.59 28.35
CA VAL A 573 18.37 34.45 27.50
C VAL A 573 17.50 34.47 26.24
N MET A 574 18.14 34.49 25.07
CA MET A 574 17.44 34.55 23.79
C MET A 574 16.53 33.33 23.62
N PRO A 575 15.21 33.51 23.39
CA PRO A 575 14.31 32.39 23.15
C PRO A 575 14.47 31.83 21.72
N GLU A 576 13.69 30.79 21.40
CA GLU A 576 13.65 30.16 20.06
C GLU A 576 12.94 31.02 18.99
N LYS A 577 12.51 32.23 19.37
CA LYS A 577 11.77 33.18 18.51
C LYS A 577 12.41 34.56 18.55
N ALA A 578 12.13 35.38 17.55
CA ALA A 578 12.46 36.80 17.55
C ALA A 578 11.88 37.51 18.77
N VAL A 579 12.56 38.56 19.24
CA VAL A 579 12.14 39.33 20.43
C VAL A 579 12.05 40.83 20.14
N THR A 580 11.13 41.50 20.84
CA THR A 580 11.02 42.95 20.93
C THR A 580 11.34 43.40 22.35
N ILE A 581 12.22 44.39 22.47
CA ILE A 581 12.63 45.01 23.73
C ILE A 581 12.03 46.41 23.78
N THR A 582 11.13 46.65 24.72
CA THR A 582 10.57 47.99 24.98
C THR A 582 11.30 48.60 26.17
N ILE A 583 11.86 49.80 25.99
CA ILE A 583 12.60 50.52 27.04
C ILE A 583 11.92 51.86 27.28
N LEU A 584 11.37 52.06 28.47
CA LEU A 584 10.59 53.24 28.82
C LEU A 584 11.34 54.14 29.80
N THR A 585 10.98 55.42 29.86
CA THR A 585 11.44 56.33 30.91
C THR A 585 10.44 56.39 32.07
N MET A 586 10.93 56.79 33.24
CA MET A 586 10.11 57.16 34.40
C MET A 586 10.42 58.61 34.79
N ASP A 587 9.44 59.33 35.31
CA ASP A 587 9.62 60.72 35.78
C ASP A 587 9.49 60.76 37.30
N PHE A 588 10.60 61.05 37.99
CA PHE A 588 10.70 61.15 39.44
C PHE A 588 9.87 62.28 40.07
N ASN A 589 9.35 63.21 39.28
CA ASN A 589 8.46 64.27 39.75
C ASN A 589 6.97 63.87 39.69
N THR A 590 6.61 62.74 39.06
CA THR A 590 5.22 62.34 38.81
C THR A 590 4.36 62.36 40.08
N TYR A 591 4.85 61.73 41.15
CA TYR A 591 4.14 61.62 42.43
C TYR A 591 4.88 62.32 43.56
N LYS A 592 5.75 63.29 43.24
CA LYS A 592 6.57 63.96 44.24
C LYS A 592 5.69 64.60 45.33
N ASP A 593 6.08 64.39 46.58
CA ASP A 593 5.40 64.87 47.79
C ASP A 593 3.99 64.28 48.04
N TYR A 594 3.60 63.21 47.34
CA TYR A 594 2.32 62.54 47.58
C TYR A 594 2.34 61.80 48.92
N ALA A 595 1.25 61.96 49.70
CA ALA A 595 1.19 61.47 51.08
C ALA A 595 1.30 59.94 51.21
N ALA A 596 0.89 59.19 50.18
CA ALA A 596 0.90 57.73 50.13
C ALA A 596 2.28 57.11 49.90
N LEU A 597 3.29 57.90 49.52
CA LEU A 597 4.61 57.39 49.18
C LEU A 597 5.50 57.11 50.39
N GLY A 598 6.57 56.35 50.19
CA GLY A 598 7.56 56.00 51.20
C GLY A 598 7.55 54.52 51.57
N SER A 599 8.31 54.20 52.62
CA SER A 599 8.54 52.83 53.07
C SER A 599 7.53 52.40 54.13
N TYR A 600 6.82 51.31 53.86
CA TYR A 600 5.87 50.68 54.78
C TYR A 600 6.42 49.32 55.21
N ILE A 601 6.24 49.03 56.50
CA ILE A 601 6.38 47.68 57.02
C ILE A 601 4.99 47.08 57.11
N SER A 602 4.82 45.87 56.61
CA SER A 602 3.55 45.16 56.63
C SER A 602 3.73 43.71 57.04
N TYR A 603 2.62 43.06 57.35
CA TYR A 603 2.60 41.62 57.53
C TYR A 603 1.32 41.05 56.93
N ASN A 604 1.37 39.76 56.58
CA ASN A 604 0.18 39.06 56.13
C ASN A 604 -0.80 38.89 57.31
N PHE A 605 -1.97 39.49 57.17
CA PHE A 605 -3.10 39.41 58.07
C PHE A 605 -4.14 38.46 57.47
N TYR A 606 -4.06 37.21 57.93
CA TYR A 606 -4.89 36.09 57.46
C TYR A 606 -5.49 35.27 58.60
N TYR A 607 -6.73 34.84 58.39
CA TYR A 607 -7.57 34.16 59.37
C TYR A 607 -7.00 32.86 59.96
N ASN A 608 -6.21 32.08 59.22
CA ASN A 608 -5.75 30.76 59.69
C ASN A 608 -4.38 30.75 60.39
N TYR A 609 -3.58 31.82 60.30
CA TYR A 609 -2.21 31.82 60.84
C TYR A 609 -1.96 32.88 61.92
N ASN A 610 -2.38 34.14 61.73
CA ASN A 610 -2.06 35.26 62.64
C ASN A 610 -3.24 36.20 62.93
N GLY A 611 -4.36 36.08 62.21
CA GLY A 611 -5.46 37.03 62.32
C GLY A 611 -6.22 37.02 63.65
N LYS A 612 -6.15 35.94 64.42
CA LYS A 612 -6.91 35.82 65.69
C LYS A 612 -6.18 36.41 66.90
N GLU A 613 -4.93 36.84 66.72
CA GLU A 613 -4.05 37.29 67.79
C GLU A 613 -3.48 38.67 67.45
N ASP A 614 -3.06 39.38 68.48
CA ASP A 614 -2.36 40.64 68.29
C ASP A 614 -0.97 40.39 67.70
N ALA A 615 -0.53 41.28 66.82
CA ALA A 615 0.83 41.24 66.32
C ALA A 615 1.76 42.12 67.17
N ASP A 616 2.92 41.60 67.55
CA ASP A 616 3.98 42.38 68.21
C ASP A 616 5.27 42.22 67.41
N PHE A 617 5.70 43.32 66.77
CA PHE A 617 6.85 43.36 65.87
C PHE A 617 8.18 43.34 66.64
N SER A 618 8.15 43.46 67.98
CA SER A 618 9.30 43.36 68.88
C SER A 618 9.59 41.95 69.38
N SER A 619 8.62 41.03 69.30
CA SER A 619 8.70 39.68 69.90
C SER A 619 9.60 38.71 69.12
N ASN A 620 10.05 37.60 69.72
CA ASN A 620 10.78 36.53 69.00
C ASN A 620 9.88 35.65 68.11
N SER A 621 8.56 35.83 68.20
CA SER A 621 7.53 35.18 67.37
C SER A 621 7.01 36.13 66.30
N LYS A 622 7.90 36.94 65.70
CA LYS A 622 7.51 38.00 64.74
C LYS A 622 6.63 37.44 63.62
N PRO A 623 5.56 38.14 63.22
CA PRO A 623 4.97 37.88 61.92
C PRO A 623 6.03 38.14 60.84
N THR A 624 6.00 37.40 59.73
CA THR A 624 6.89 37.66 58.61
C THR A 624 6.64 39.06 58.07
N ILE A 625 7.56 39.99 58.35
CA ILE A 625 7.47 41.39 57.92
C ILE A 625 7.84 41.46 56.43
N VAL A 626 7.00 42.13 55.67
CA VAL A 626 7.23 42.47 54.26
C VAL A 626 7.41 43.97 54.16
N LYS A 627 8.45 44.40 53.44
CA LYS A 627 8.68 45.83 53.16
C LYS A 627 8.10 46.20 51.83
N TRP A 628 7.37 47.30 51.84
CA TRP A 628 6.83 47.95 50.65
C TRP A 628 7.47 49.32 50.52
N ASP A 629 8.01 49.63 49.36
CA ASP A 629 8.56 50.96 49.08
C ASP A 629 7.84 51.54 47.87
N PHE A 630 7.24 52.73 48.04
CA PHE A 630 6.58 53.47 46.96
C PHE A 630 7.36 54.75 46.70
N ASN A 631 7.83 54.96 45.48
CA ASN A 631 8.65 56.12 45.15
C ASN A 631 7.92 57.13 44.26
N SER A 632 8.49 58.33 44.14
CA SER A 632 7.89 59.43 43.38
C SER A 632 7.93 59.23 41.86
N ALA A 633 8.67 58.22 41.39
CA ALA A 633 8.76 57.82 39.99
C ALA A 633 7.57 56.97 39.52
N GLY A 634 6.70 56.55 40.45
CA GLY A 634 5.63 55.63 40.14
C GLY A 634 6.06 54.16 40.18
N GLU A 635 7.11 53.83 40.92
CA GLU A 635 7.51 52.45 41.17
C GLU A 635 7.11 52.03 42.60
N ALA A 636 6.65 50.79 42.73
CA ALA A 636 6.34 50.14 43.98
C ALA A 636 7.15 48.84 44.10
N THR A 637 7.87 48.62 45.19
CA THR A 637 8.63 47.38 45.41
C THR A 637 8.14 46.62 46.64
N MET A 638 8.01 45.30 46.52
CA MET A 638 7.72 44.39 47.64
C MET A 638 8.80 43.31 47.69
N GLY A 639 9.72 43.40 48.65
CA GLY A 639 10.88 42.50 48.69
C GLY A 639 11.74 42.65 47.41
N SER A 640 11.87 41.59 46.62
CA SER A 640 12.60 41.60 45.33
C SER A 640 11.71 41.85 44.10
N GLN A 641 10.41 42.06 44.30
CA GLN A 641 9.44 42.28 43.23
C GLN A 641 9.22 43.78 43.01
N THR A 642 9.02 44.17 41.76
CA THR A 642 8.81 45.56 41.34
C THR A 642 7.52 45.66 40.54
N TYR A 643 6.74 46.69 40.83
CA TYR A 643 5.43 47.01 40.27
C TYR A 643 5.39 48.47 39.82
N THR A 644 4.45 48.81 38.95
CA THR A 644 4.22 50.18 38.48
C THR A 644 2.98 50.75 39.16
N ILE A 645 3.06 51.96 39.71
CA ILE A 645 1.91 52.76 40.14
C ILE A 645 1.22 53.29 38.88
N THR A 646 0.02 52.80 38.61
CA THR A 646 -0.76 53.18 37.42
C THR A 646 -1.80 54.26 37.74
N SER A 647 -2.19 54.39 39.01
CA SER A 647 -3.07 55.46 39.48
C SER A 647 -2.80 55.78 40.94
N LEU A 648 -2.69 57.08 41.24
CA LEU A 648 -2.57 57.59 42.60
C LEU A 648 -3.02 59.07 42.63
N GLU A 649 -3.94 59.40 43.53
CA GLU A 649 -4.34 60.79 43.81
C GLU A 649 -3.51 61.37 44.97
N ASN A 650 -3.27 62.68 44.96
CA ASN A 650 -2.56 63.36 46.04
C ASN A 650 -3.50 63.75 47.18
N THR A 651 -3.93 62.76 47.94
CA THR A 651 -4.81 62.96 49.10
C THR A 651 -4.18 62.35 50.36
N PRO A 652 -4.56 62.77 51.58
CA PRO A 652 -4.09 62.15 52.82
C PRO A 652 -4.62 60.72 53.03
N GLU A 653 -5.72 60.37 52.35
CA GLU A 653 -6.32 59.04 52.30
C GLU A 653 -6.90 58.78 50.91
N GLY A 654 -6.83 57.53 50.44
CA GLY A 654 -7.31 57.18 49.11
C GLY A 654 -6.87 55.79 48.67
N ASP A 655 -6.94 55.59 47.36
CA ASP A 655 -6.59 54.34 46.68
C ASP A 655 -5.37 54.58 45.78
N MET A 656 -4.41 53.66 45.85
CA MET A 656 -3.29 53.54 44.92
C MET A 656 -3.50 52.26 44.12
N VAL A 657 -3.39 52.34 42.80
CA VAL A 657 -3.43 51.15 41.93
C VAL A 657 -2.01 50.85 41.49
N ILE A 658 -1.58 49.61 41.72
CA ILE A 658 -0.32 49.09 41.21
C ILE A 658 -0.58 47.93 40.27
N SER A 659 0.31 47.74 39.30
CA SER A 659 0.28 46.60 38.38
C SER A 659 1.63 45.92 38.28
N ASP A 660 1.62 44.66 37.86
CA ASP A 660 2.84 43.95 37.47
C ASP A 660 3.56 44.65 36.30
N ALA A 661 4.79 44.20 36.02
CA ALA A 661 5.64 44.81 34.99
C ALA A 661 5.02 44.79 33.58
N ASP A 662 4.09 43.85 33.34
CA ASP A 662 3.36 43.71 32.08
C ASP A 662 2.01 44.45 32.06
N GLU A 663 1.62 45.10 33.17
CA GLU A 663 0.32 45.74 33.41
C GLU A 663 -0.88 44.82 33.15
N THR A 664 -0.68 43.50 33.27
CA THR A 664 -1.71 42.48 33.02
C THR A 664 -2.55 42.20 34.25
N GLU A 665 -1.96 42.31 35.43
CA GLU A 665 -2.63 42.16 36.70
C GLU A 665 -2.44 43.43 37.53
N SER A 666 -3.52 43.93 38.14
CA SER A 666 -3.47 45.08 39.04
C SER A 666 -4.11 44.77 40.39
N THR A 667 -3.70 45.53 41.40
CA THR A 667 -4.30 45.49 42.74
C THR A 667 -4.42 46.89 43.31
N THR A 668 -5.40 47.08 44.19
CA THR A 668 -5.62 48.33 44.90
C THR A 668 -5.00 48.27 46.29
N ILE A 669 -4.24 49.29 46.63
CA ILE A 669 -3.73 49.57 47.96
C ILE A 669 -4.53 50.75 48.52
N LYS A 670 -5.25 50.53 49.62
CA LYS A 670 -5.93 51.61 50.33
C LYS A 670 -4.99 52.18 51.38
N TYR A 671 -4.90 53.50 51.47
CA TYR A 671 -3.99 54.16 52.39
C TYR A 671 -4.68 55.30 53.16
N SER A 672 -4.18 55.59 54.36
CA SER A 672 -4.59 56.75 55.16
C SER A 672 -3.58 57.01 56.27
N ASN A 673 -3.11 58.24 56.43
CA ASN A 673 -2.24 58.67 57.55
C ASN A 673 -1.06 57.71 57.83
N GLY A 674 -0.38 57.24 56.78
CA GLY A 674 0.75 56.32 56.92
C GLY A 674 0.36 54.86 57.21
N LEU A 675 -0.92 54.50 57.16
CA LEU A 675 -1.38 53.10 57.09
C LEU A 675 -1.64 52.68 55.66
N MET A 676 -1.51 51.39 55.38
CA MET A 676 -1.91 50.78 54.11
C MET A 676 -2.58 49.42 54.31
N VAL A 677 -3.42 49.04 53.36
CA VAL A 677 -3.97 47.69 53.22
C VAL A 677 -4.07 47.31 51.74
N THR A 678 -3.67 46.08 51.41
CA THR A 678 -3.80 45.52 50.07
C THR A 678 -4.08 44.02 50.13
N PRO A 679 -4.83 43.44 49.18
CA PRO A 679 -4.99 41.98 49.09
C PRO A 679 -3.63 41.27 48.97
N PHE A 680 -3.52 40.06 49.52
CA PHE A 680 -2.30 39.26 49.42
C PHE A 680 -1.93 38.89 47.97
N SER A 681 -2.94 38.64 47.14
CA SER A 681 -2.80 38.27 45.73
C SER A 681 -3.36 39.34 44.80
N PHE A 682 -2.71 39.59 43.68
CA PHE A 682 -3.18 40.53 42.65
C PHE A 682 -4.49 40.03 42.02
N GLY A 683 -5.34 40.96 41.58
CA GLY A 683 -6.64 40.63 40.98
C GLY A 683 -7.72 40.10 41.96
N TYR A 684 -7.45 40.03 43.26
CA TYR A 684 -8.42 39.54 44.24
C TYR A 684 -9.35 40.65 44.72
N GLU A 685 -10.66 40.43 44.63
CA GLU A 685 -11.69 41.40 45.06
C GLU A 685 -12.08 41.34 46.55
N TYR A 686 -11.45 40.45 47.33
CA TYR A 686 -11.84 40.22 48.72
C TYR A 686 -10.74 40.51 49.72
N TRP A 687 -11.12 41.08 50.85
CA TRP A 687 -10.23 41.55 51.91
C TRP A 687 -10.07 40.53 53.05
N SER A 688 -10.19 39.23 52.76
CA SER A 688 -10.07 38.18 53.79
C SER A 688 -8.62 37.80 54.12
N ASP A 689 -7.73 38.03 53.16
CA ASP A 689 -6.29 37.75 53.22
C ASP A 689 -5.56 38.98 52.64
N VAL A 690 -4.93 39.75 53.52
CA VAL A 690 -4.44 41.08 53.19
C VAL A 690 -3.06 41.32 53.81
N TYR A 691 -2.27 42.17 53.18
CA TYR A 691 -1.20 42.87 53.87
C TYR A 691 -1.78 44.11 54.52
N ILE A 692 -1.59 44.27 55.83
CA ILE A 692 -1.79 45.56 56.52
C ILE A 692 -0.43 46.09 56.96
N GLY A 693 -0.20 47.38 56.78
CA GLY A 693 1.10 47.98 57.04
C GLY A 693 1.04 49.41 57.55
N ILE A 694 2.18 49.85 58.07
CA ILE A 694 2.42 51.16 58.64
C ILE A 694 3.74 51.72 58.11
N ARG A 695 3.74 53.01 57.78
CA ARG A 695 4.93 53.83 57.59
C ARG A 695 5.38 54.31 58.96
N LEU A 696 6.57 53.90 59.38
CA LEU A 696 7.08 54.22 60.71
C LEU A 696 7.20 55.73 60.92
N PRO A 697 6.70 56.27 62.06
CA PRO A 697 6.96 57.65 62.43
C PRO A 697 8.46 57.92 62.60
N GLU A 698 8.86 59.18 62.44
CA GLU A 698 10.26 59.59 62.58
C GLU A 698 10.83 59.16 63.95
N GLY A 699 12.02 58.54 63.92
CA GLY A 699 12.70 58.04 65.12
C GLY A 699 12.14 56.75 65.72
N LYS A 700 11.14 56.12 65.10
CA LYS A 700 10.57 54.82 65.51
C LYS A 700 11.10 53.67 64.66
N THR A 701 11.07 52.48 65.23
CA THR A 701 11.52 51.23 64.59
C THR A 701 10.39 50.21 64.55
N GLU A 702 10.60 49.10 63.82
CA GLU A 702 9.68 47.96 63.82
C GLU A 702 9.37 47.47 65.25
N ALA A 703 10.34 47.53 66.17
CA ALA A 703 10.16 47.09 67.56
C ALA A 703 9.21 47.98 68.39
N ASP A 704 8.85 49.16 67.89
CA ASP A 704 7.89 50.06 68.54
C ASP A 704 6.44 49.74 68.17
N VAL A 705 6.21 48.83 67.22
CA VAL A 705 4.90 48.57 66.62
C VAL A 705 4.21 47.36 67.22
N LYS A 706 2.97 47.56 67.68
CA LYS A 706 2.01 46.51 68.03
C LYS A 706 0.73 46.69 67.24
N VAL A 707 0.05 45.60 66.92
CA VAL A 707 -1.24 45.65 66.21
C VAL A 707 -2.25 44.87 67.02
N GLN A 708 -3.25 45.57 67.54
CA GLN A 708 -4.41 44.92 68.11
C GLN A 708 -5.32 44.47 66.97
N THR A 709 -5.87 43.27 67.06
CA THR A 709 -6.68 42.70 65.97
C THR A 709 -7.99 42.12 66.51
N HIS A 710 -9.01 42.12 65.65
CA HIS A 710 -10.25 41.42 65.92
C HIS A 710 -10.85 40.91 64.61
N TYR A 711 -10.86 39.59 64.41
CA TYR A 711 -11.63 38.97 63.34
C TYR A 711 -13.00 38.52 63.83
N VAL A 712 -14.05 39.05 63.19
CA VAL A 712 -15.44 38.68 63.45
C VAL A 712 -15.89 37.55 62.51
N LYS A 713 -15.57 37.66 61.21
CA LYS A 713 -15.99 36.70 60.18
C LYS A 713 -14.94 36.59 59.08
N SER A 714 -14.58 35.36 58.71
CA SER A 714 -13.67 35.06 57.59
C SER A 714 -14.41 34.26 56.53
N ALA A 715 -14.90 34.93 55.49
CA ALA A 715 -15.66 34.30 54.42
C ALA A 715 -15.58 35.11 53.11
N GLY A 716 -14.42 35.17 52.46
CA GLY A 716 -14.23 35.83 51.16
C GLY A 716 -14.82 37.25 51.15
N THR A 717 -15.86 37.47 50.34
CA THR A 717 -16.54 38.77 50.19
C THR A 717 -17.35 39.23 51.40
N GLU A 718 -17.52 38.38 52.41
CA GLU A 718 -18.26 38.64 53.65
C GLU A 718 -17.33 38.83 54.87
N SER A 719 -16.08 39.22 54.62
CA SER A 719 -15.05 39.34 55.65
C SER A 719 -15.27 40.56 56.54
N ILE A 720 -15.16 40.35 57.86
CA ILE A 720 -15.32 41.41 58.86
C ILE A 720 -14.17 41.30 59.85
N TRP A 721 -13.37 42.35 59.93
CA TRP A 721 -12.22 42.43 60.84
C TRP A 721 -11.87 43.89 61.18
N ALA A 722 -11.16 44.07 62.29
CA ALA A 722 -10.63 45.33 62.75
C ALA A 722 -9.15 45.18 63.10
N ALA A 723 -8.38 46.24 62.86
CA ALA A 723 -6.98 46.34 63.28
C ALA A 723 -6.69 47.75 63.81
N SER A 724 -5.97 47.84 64.93
CA SER A 724 -5.46 49.10 65.47
C SER A 724 -3.95 49.01 65.60
N PHE A 725 -3.23 49.88 64.92
CA PHE A 725 -1.79 50.00 65.04
C PHE A 725 -1.46 50.89 66.25
N LEU A 726 -0.58 50.39 67.11
CA LEU A 726 -0.03 51.11 68.24
C LEU A 726 1.47 51.30 68.01
N VAL A 727 1.95 52.52 68.23
CA VAL A 727 3.37 52.86 68.20
C VAL A 727 3.76 53.35 69.59
N SER A 728 4.67 52.64 70.25
CA SER A 728 5.03 52.88 71.65
C SER A 728 3.81 52.94 72.58
N ASP A 729 2.87 51.99 72.40
CA ASP A 729 1.62 51.83 73.15
C ASP A 729 0.55 52.94 72.96
N GLU A 730 0.77 53.90 72.05
CA GLU A 730 -0.23 54.88 71.63
C GLU A 730 -0.88 54.49 70.30
N VAL A 731 -2.20 54.66 70.17
CA VAL A 731 -2.91 54.35 68.92
C VAL A 731 -2.47 55.31 67.82
N PHE A 732 -1.81 54.77 66.80
CA PHE A 732 -1.39 55.50 65.61
C PHE A 732 -2.52 55.64 64.60
N GLY A 733 -3.28 54.57 64.38
CA GLY A 733 -4.42 54.56 63.48
C GLY A 733 -5.08 53.20 63.41
N SER A 734 -6.31 53.15 62.88
CA SER A 734 -7.08 51.91 62.82
C SER A 734 -7.75 51.70 61.47
N ILE A 735 -8.02 50.43 61.17
CA ILE A 735 -8.61 49.93 59.94
C ILE A 735 -9.79 49.04 60.31
N PHE A 736 -10.90 49.17 59.57
CA PHE A 736 -12.04 48.27 59.69
C PHE A 736 -12.48 47.76 58.32
N CYS A 737 -12.68 46.45 58.20
CA CYS A 737 -13.25 45.82 57.03
C CYS A 737 -14.66 45.35 57.33
N TYR A 738 -15.59 45.66 56.42
CA TYR A 738 -16.94 45.11 56.41
C TYR A 738 -17.29 44.65 55.00
N LYS A 739 -17.34 43.33 54.82
CA LYS A 739 -17.60 42.66 53.54
C LYS A 739 -16.54 42.98 52.49
N LYS A 740 -16.91 43.68 51.40
CA LYS A 740 -16.00 44.09 50.32
C LYS A 740 -15.39 45.49 50.53
N GLU A 741 -15.75 46.17 51.62
CA GLU A 741 -15.34 47.56 51.87
C GLU A 741 -14.35 47.64 53.04
N VAL A 742 -13.30 48.44 52.85
CA VAL A 742 -12.33 48.74 53.90
C VAL A 742 -12.35 50.23 54.21
N PHE A 743 -12.49 50.53 55.49
CA PHE A 743 -12.54 51.87 56.06
C PHE A 743 -11.20 52.14 56.74
N MET A 744 -10.43 53.04 56.15
CA MET A 744 -9.14 53.48 56.68
C MET A 744 -9.33 54.65 57.65
N GLY A 745 -8.45 54.76 58.65
CA GLY A 745 -8.45 55.90 59.58
C GLY A 745 -9.72 56.01 60.41
N VAL A 746 -10.29 54.88 60.82
CA VAL A 746 -11.41 54.84 61.77
C VAL A 746 -10.90 54.99 63.20
N THR A 747 -11.78 55.43 64.09
CA THR A 747 -11.56 55.43 65.54
C THR A 747 -12.51 54.44 66.19
N PHE A 748 -12.03 53.70 67.20
CA PHE A 748 -12.89 52.83 68.00
C PHE A 748 -13.22 53.50 69.32
N THR A 749 -14.51 53.60 69.65
CA THR A 749 -14.99 53.98 70.99
C THR A 749 -15.56 52.75 71.68
N TYR A 750 -15.35 52.63 72.99
CA TYR A 750 -15.62 51.39 73.72
C TYR A 750 -16.81 51.55 74.66
N GLU A 751 -17.63 50.50 74.73
CA GLU A 751 -18.69 50.39 75.73
C GLU A 751 -18.12 50.02 77.11
N GLU A 752 -18.92 50.21 78.16
CA GLU A 752 -18.53 49.90 79.53
C GLU A 752 -18.01 48.44 79.66
N GLY A 753 -16.80 48.29 80.20
CA GLY A 753 -16.13 46.99 80.34
C GLY A 753 -15.21 46.59 79.19
N SER A 754 -15.10 47.40 78.12
CA SER A 754 -14.14 47.22 77.02
C SER A 754 -13.12 48.37 76.97
N THR A 755 -11.87 48.06 76.61
CA THR A 755 -10.78 49.06 76.52
C THR A 755 -9.94 48.95 75.24
N ARG A 756 -10.24 47.97 74.40
CA ARG A 756 -9.52 47.64 73.16
C ARG A 756 -10.43 46.86 72.22
N ILE A 757 -10.04 46.73 70.95
CA ILE A 757 -10.70 45.80 70.03
C ILE A 757 -10.33 44.35 70.38
N GLY A 758 -11.31 43.46 70.26
CA GLY A 758 -11.16 42.04 70.59
C GLY A 758 -12.50 41.29 70.56
N LYS A 759 -12.41 39.96 70.56
CA LYS A 759 -13.57 39.05 70.45
C LYS A 759 -14.64 39.27 71.51
N ASP A 760 -14.22 39.54 72.75
CA ASP A 760 -15.12 39.72 73.89
C ASP A 760 -15.46 41.20 74.14
N SER A 761 -14.96 42.10 73.30
CA SER A 761 -15.13 43.54 73.44
C SER A 761 -16.40 44.03 72.73
N SER A 762 -16.94 45.13 73.24
CA SER A 762 -18.02 45.89 72.61
C SER A 762 -17.51 47.29 72.25
N TYR A 763 -17.56 47.64 70.97
CA TYR A 763 -17.03 48.91 70.47
C TYR A 763 -17.79 49.43 69.25
N HIS A 764 -17.72 50.73 69.02
CA HIS A 764 -18.26 51.41 67.86
C HIS A 764 -17.14 51.78 66.89
N VAL A 765 -17.37 51.57 65.61
CA VAL A 765 -16.48 52.01 64.53
C VAL A 765 -16.93 53.40 64.10
N VAL A 766 -16.11 54.41 64.38
CA VAL A 766 -16.42 55.83 64.14
C VAL A 766 -15.50 56.38 63.06
N LYS A 767 -16.08 57.07 62.07
CA LYS A 767 -15.34 57.83 61.05
C LYS A 767 -15.97 59.21 60.96
N ASP A 768 -15.13 60.25 60.95
CA ASP A 768 -15.56 61.66 60.86
C ASP A 768 -16.67 62.05 61.86
N GLY A 769 -16.56 61.55 63.08
CA GLY A 769 -17.51 61.80 64.17
C GLY A 769 -18.84 61.06 64.07
N LYS A 770 -19.02 60.17 63.08
CA LYS A 770 -20.22 59.34 62.91
C LYS A 770 -19.92 57.87 63.17
N THR A 771 -20.79 57.21 63.95
CA THR A 771 -20.76 55.76 64.11
C THR A 771 -21.22 55.09 62.82
N LEU A 772 -20.34 54.30 62.22
CA LEU A 772 -20.63 53.50 61.02
C LEU A 772 -21.10 52.10 61.38
N PHE A 773 -20.53 51.48 62.41
CA PHE A 773 -20.84 50.11 62.81
C PHE A 773 -20.77 49.95 64.32
N ASP A 774 -21.60 49.06 64.87
CA ASP A 774 -21.47 48.55 66.24
C ASP A 774 -20.95 47.12 66.19
N VAL A 775 -19.92 46.83 66.98
CA VAL A 775 -19.41 45.46 67.19
C VAL A 775 -19.62 45.10 68.65
N ILE A 776 -20.64 44.28 68.93
CA ILE A 776 -21.02 43.88 70.29
C ILE A 776 -20.69 42.41 70.47
N LYS A 777 -19.63 42.09 71.23
CA LYS A 777 -19.19 40.72 71.55
C LYS A 777 -19.12 39.81 70.31
N GLY A 778 -18.44 40.29 69.27
CA GLY A 778 -18.27 39.57 68.01
C GLY A 778 -19.47 39.61 67.05
N VAL A 779 -20.53 40.37 67.34
CA VAL A 779 -21.65 40.60 66.41
C VAL A 779 -21.57 42.01 65.84
N THR A 780 -21.51 42.13 64.51
CA THR A 780 -21.43 43.43 63.81
C THR A 780 -22.80 43.87 63.30
N THR A 781 -23.18 45.11 63.59
CA THR A 781 -24.38 45.78 63.07
C THR A 781 -23.97 47.01 62.27
N ASP A 782 -24.45 47.11 61.03
CA ASP A 782 -24.27 48.30 60.19
C ASP A 782 -25.20 49.43 60.65
N LYS A 783 -24.62 50.60 60.94
CA LYS A 783 -25.32 51.81 61.41
C LYS A 783 -25.31 52.92 60.38
N ARG A 784 -24.70 52.69 59.22
CA ARG A 784 -24.75 53.65 58.12
C ARG A 784 -26.20 53.80 57.71
N GLU A 785 -26.67 55.03 57.59
CA GLU A 785 -28.00 55.29 57.05
C GLU A 785 -28.03 54.73 55.62
N THR A 786 -28.89 53.73 55.37
CA THR A 786 -29.22 53.32 54.01
C THR A 786 -29.76 54.53 53.28
N LYS A 787 -28.99 55.04 52.32
CA LYS A 787 -29.52 55.87 51.25
C LYS A 787 -30.08 55.01 50.15
#